data_AF-A0A1Q7LXH0-F1
#
_entry.id   AF-A0A1Q7LXH0-F1
#
_cell.length_a   1.000
_cell.length_b   1.000
_cell.length_c   1.000
_cell.angle_alpha   90.00
_cell.angle_beta   90.00
_cell.angle_gamma   90.00
#
_symmetry.space_group_name_H-M   'P 1'
#
loop_
_entity.id
_entity.type
_entity.pdbx_description
1 polymer ?
#
loop_
_entity_poly.entity_id
_entity_poly.type
_entity_poly.pdbx_seq_one_letter_code
_entity_poly.pdbx_strand_id
1 'polypeptide(L)'
;MKRFGLILIIALGLSSILFQLPRPVNANPGGSVDSTTNLWAPYGPRATNLQFIYYSSETSEFTDFENGQLDLTDWPVPKAKFNSYDTNPDFFLSPGQGQYGMYGIDFNYASSTWPAWGCNFQHGNSQCGIEIREAMAHLIDRQAFVNDSPLGGAGQGLADPSPAAKDPSASPLPTQTAWDSLTGQNISRLVHPPDTSAFHIAASPGGFAAPGSPDFCAARDHLIAANIGLRDDNRDCIIDATSPGLANIVSHPIRFMIRSDDIFRQSLGLGLTNTLNQLLGGYVVSTTVANIAQLGPIVFVSAPEGDTDDWDMYTFGWSLPGPFPDHLLQLYYSAAASNQCGGVLNGEALNYGFLCVPTLDGFVNAASQTADISIFKTKTLTAFDEFGKHVGNIPSFSRGIRIASLRAMTGAVNQRGVSYPNTWTLLNGHNDTSYAPSSSLYRFGGGSNTIRWGQRQGTTVLNPFKAQTLWEFNVISEVYDTIFAASPIQPANIICWMCNTYKISVDSQGNTHILVQLKNNLRWQDGVPVNASDVKFSLLNYRDVPAAALSGNVAQLLGVTVYSSTLVDIKMQGQSISHIVNLAGTPIIPRHIWELLGDKTYGDVGRADPAKTSVSYDMITGGTFIGSGPYMCKSVFPPDTGHIGTGCSRNSDGSRGGQALGPQGSILLYPYDRTGESGNVDPFLQYMRSYNTAWGTGTGTVAQSGQYQEFRWADKYGNATITLSDVASVAFCYGKTSSTGCPDYTYWLRSALHPNTPTTIGVEVNVVISHFEDTWVFPFSWSGNQSSQPGQTLENIQPFNS
;
A
#
# COMPACT_ATOMS: atom_id res chain seq x y z
N MET A 1 74.13 -57.72 6.88
CA MET A 1 74.84 -56.44 6.66
C MET A 1 73.88 -55.54 5.87
N LYS A 2 73.45 -54.33 6.26
CA LYS A 2 73.87 -53.32 7.24
C LYS A 2 72.60 -52.69 7.85
N ARG A 3 72.70 -52.22 9.11
CA ARG A 3 71.72 -51.43 9.86
C ARG A 3 71.73 -49.97 9.40
N PHE A 4 70.57 -49.31 9.35
CA PHE A 4 70.33 -47.88 9.59
C PHE A 4 68.82 -47.76 9.91
N GLY A 5 68.31 -47.12 10.95
CA GLY A 5 68.81 -46.00 11.74
C GLY A 5 67.71 -44.91 11.71
N LEU A 6 66.82 -44.96 12.69
CA LEU A 6 65.60 -44.15 12.86
C LEU A 6 65.89 -42.62 12.85
N ILE A 7 65.16 -41.83 12.06
CA ILE A 7 65.05 -40.37 12.24
C ILE A 7 63.57 -39.99 12.21
N LEU A 8 63.12 -39.48 13.36
CA LEU A 8 61.79 -38.94 13.63
C LEU A 8 61.80 -37.47 13.20
N ILE A 9 60.99 -37.07 12.21
CA ILE A 9 60.78 -35.66 11.83
C ILE A 9 59.42 -35.23 12.36
N ILE A 10 59.46 -34.30 13.31
CA ILE A 10 58.31 -33.62 13.91
C ILE A 10 57.76 -32.63 12.86
N ALA A 11 56.56 -32.89 12.36
CA ALA A 11 55.80 -31.93 11.54
C ALA A 11 55.02 -31.00 12.47
N LEU A 12 55.54 -29.78 12.69
CA LEU A 12 54.82 -28.67 13.31
C LEU A 12 53.72 -28.21 12.35
N GLY A 13 52.47 -28.55 12.65
CA GLY A 13 51.30 -27.97 11.98
C GLY A 13 51.12 -26.52 12.40
N LEU A 14 51.48 -25.57 11.53
CA LEU A 14 51.05 -24.19 11.66
C LEU A 14 49.54 -24.12 11.42
N SER A 15 48.77 -23.92 12.49
CA SER A 15 47.41 -23.40 12.43
C SER A 15 47.45 -21.99 11.84
N SER A 16 47.10 -21.86 10.57
CA SER A 16 46.84 -20.56 9.93
C SER A 16 45.57 -19.97 10.55
N ILE A 17 45.74 -19.08 11.53
CA ILE A 17 44.74 -18.12 11.95
C ILE A 17 44.49 -17.21 10.74
N LEU A 18 43.46 -17.51 9.96
CA LEU A 18 42.91 -16.62 8.94
C LEU A 18 42.29 -15.43 9.67
N PHE A 19 43.08 -14.35 9.82
CA PHE A 19 42.49 -13.03 10.00
C PHE A 19 41.62 -12.75 8.78
N GLN A 20 40.30 -12.73 8.96
CA GLN A 20 39.40 -12.18 7.96
C GLN A 20 39.71 -10.69 7.84
N LEU A 21 40.45 -10.31 6.80
CA LEU A 21 40.57 -8.91 6.40
C LEU A 21 39.16 -8.43 5.99
N PRO A 22 38.68 -7.28 6.51
CA PRO A 22 37.41 -6.72 6.05
C PRO A 22 37.52 -6.45 4.55
N ARG A 23 36.66 -7.11 3.76
CA ARG A 23 36.58 -6.87 2.31
C ARG A 23 36.25 -5.38 2.10
N PRO A 24 36.90 -4.69 1.14
CA PRO A 24 36.53 -3.31 0.83
C PRO A 24 35.05 -3.28 0.44
N VAL A 25 34.31 -2.47 1.17
CA VAL A 25 32.87 -2.36 1.07
C VAL A 25 32.57 -1.55 -0.19
N ASN A 26 32.38 -2.23 -1.32
CA ASN A 26 31.92 -1.55 -2.53
C ASN A 26 30.46 -1.15 -2.36
N ALA A 27 30.11 0.04 -2.86
CA ALA A 27 28.73 0.43 -3.07
C ALA A 27 27.92 -0.67 -3.78
N ASN A 28 26.68 -0.88 -3.35
CA ASN A 28 25.76 -1.82 -3.98
C ASN A 28 24.41 -1.13 -4.17
N PRO A 29 23.98 -0.82 -5.40
CA PRO A 29 22.75 -0.08 -5.66
C PRO A 29 21.46 -0.94 -5.50
N GLY A 30 21.55 -2.15 -4.95
CA GLY A 30 20.40 -3.04 -4.77
C GLY A 30 19.87 -3.64 -6.09
N GLY A 31 19.01 -4.67 -5.99
CA GLY A 31 18.37 -5.30 -7.14
C GLY A 31 17.14 -4.53 -7.64
N SER A 32 16.93 -4.47 -8.96
CA SER A 32 15.66 -4.00 -9.54
C SER A 32 14.51 -4.95 -9.16
N VAL A 33 13.26 -4.50 -9.33
CA VAL A 33 12.07 -5.30 -8.97
C VAL A 33 12.09 -6.70 -9.63
N ASP A 34 12.42 -6.77 -10.91
CA ASP A 34 12.48 -8.02 -11.69
C ASP A 34 13.84 -8.75 -11.57
N SER A 35 14.74 -8.29 -10.69
CA SER A 35 16.04 -8.93 -10.51
C SER A 35 15.87 -10.29 -9.83
N THR A 36 16.54 -11.32 -10.34
CA THR A 36 16.60 -12.66 -9.70
C THR A 36 17.21 -12.65 -8.29
N THR A 37 17.84 -11.54 -7.90
CA THR A 37 18.40 -11.34 -6.54
C THR A 37 17.42 -10.64 -5.59
N ASN A 38 16.29 -10.13 -6.08
CA ASN A 38 15.23 -9.50 -5.29
C ASN A 38 14.31 -10.57 -4.67
N LEU A 39 14.91 -11.40 -3.81
CA LEU A 39 14.22 -12.53 -3.20
C LEU A 39 13.26 -12.07 -2.10
N TRP A 40 12.12 -12.74 -2.00
CA TRP A 40 11.13 -12.52 -0.94
C TRP A 40 10.62 -13.86 -0.40
N ALA A 41 10.29 -13.92 0.89
CA ALA A 41 9.66 -15.08 1.48
C ALA A 41 8.28 -14.74 2.09
N PRO A 42 7.33 -15.69 2.08
CA PRO A 42 5.99 -15.52 2.63
C PRO A 42 5.91 -15.86 4.13
N TYR A 43 7.00 -15.64 4.85
CA TYR A 43 7.16 -15.94 6.27
C TYR A 43 8.08 -14.94 6.95
N GLY A 44 7.95 -14.82 8.26
CA GLY A 44 8.63 -13.83 9.08
C GLY A 44 7.81 -13.57 10.35
N PRO A 45 8.04 -12.47 11.08
CA PRO A 45 9.18 -11.57 10.93
C PRO A 45 10.49 -12.23 11.37
N ARG A 46 11.61 -11.83 10.76
CA ARG A 46 12.97 -12.31 11.13
C ARG A 46 13.66 -11.40 12.15
N ALA A 47 13.29 -10.13 12.20
CA ALA A 47 13.70 -9.20 13.25
C ALA A 47 12.89 -9.44 14.55
N THR A 48 13.47 -9.09 15.69
CA THR A 48 12.79 -9.24 16.99
C THR A 48 11.76 -8.15 17.22
N ASN A 49 11.94 -6.90 16.78
CA ASN A 49 10.92 -5.87 16.93
C ASN A 49 10.83 -4.98 15.69
N LEU A 50 9.73 -4.23 15.59
CA LEU A 50 9.53 -3.19 14.59
C LEU A 50 9.23 -1.87 15.31
N GLN A 51 10.01 -0.83 15.02
CA GLN A 51 9.82 0.50 15.58
C GLN A 51 9.52 1.51 14.47
N PHE A 52 8.33 2.08 14.50
CA PHE A 52 7.96 3.25 13.70
C PHE A 52 8.43 4.53 14.39
N ILE A 53 9.04 5.44 13.65
CA ILE A 53 9.48 6.75 14.15
C ILE A 53 8.94 7.83 13.21
N TYR A 54 8.15 8.76 13.74
CA TYR A 54 7.43 9.74 12.93
C TYR A 54 8.17 11.06 12.82
N TYR A 55 8.09 11.70 11.66
CA TYR A 55 8.75 12.97 11.37
C TYR A 55 7.76 14.04 10.94
N SER A 56 8.24 15.28 10.83
CA SER A 56 7.47 16.39 10.25
C SER A 56 7.70 16.53 8.74
N SER A 57 8.79 15.96 8.22
CA SER A 57 9.15 15.96 6.81
C SER A 57 10.18 14.88 6.49
N GLU A 58 10.32 14.60 5.20
CA GLU A 58 11.33 13.70 4.65
C GLU A 58 12.76 14.20 4.94
N THR A 59 12.94 15.51 5.11
CA THR A 59 14.27 16.08 5.41
C THR A 59 14.75 15.65 6.79
N SER A 60 13.87 15.71 7.80
CA SER A 60 14.20 15.23 9.14
C SER A 60 14.38 13.72 9.18
N GLU A 61 13.57 12.97 8.43
CA GLU A 61 13.71 11.52 8.32
C GLU A 61 15.06 11.11 7.71
N PHE A 62 15.44 11.68 6.56
CA PHE A 62 16.72 11.36 5.92
C PHE A 62 17.91 11.82 6.77
N THR A 63 17.77 12.89 7.55
CA THR A 63 18.81 13.31 8.49
C THR A 63 19.09 12.23 9.53
N ASP A 64 18.03 11.67 10.12
CA ASP A 64 18.15 10.60 11.12
C ASP A 64 18.64 9.28 10.49
N PHE A 65 18.25 8.98 9.24
CA PHE A 65 18.84 7.87 8.48
C PHE A 65 20.35 8.03 8.28
N GLU A 66 20.80 9.21 7.82
CA GLU A 66 22.22 9.52 7.61
C GLU A 66 23.03 9.51 8.93
N ASN A 67 22.37 9.77 10.06
CA ASN A 67 22.97 9.66 11.40
C ASN A 67 22.95 8.23 11.97
N GLY A 68 22.48 7.23 11.22
CA GLY A 68 22.39 5.83 11.64
C GLY A 68 21.27 5.54 12.65
N GLN A 69 20.28 6.43 12.75
CA GLN A 69 19.14 6.29 13.66
C GLN A 69 17.98 5.50 13.05
N LEU A 70 17.98 5.28 11.74
CA LEU A 70 17.00 4.48 11.00
C LEU A 70 17.67 3.35 10.22
N ASP A 71 16.93 2.26 10.01
CA ASP A 71 17.34 1.14 9.15
C ASP A 71 16.61 1.17 7.79
N LEU A 72 15.42 1.78 7.75
CA LEU A 72 14.57 1.88 6.57
C LEU A 72 13.85 3.24 6.56
N THR A 73 13.76 3.85 5.38
CA THR A 73 12.97 5.08 5.13
C THR A 73 11.65 4.73 4.43
N ASP A 74 10.64 5.59 4.52
CA ASP A 74 9.33 5.40 3.87
C ASP A 74 9.08 6.31 2.66
N TRP A 75 9.98 7.26 2.41
CA TRP A 75 9.81 8.24 1.33
C TRP A 75 10.92 8.19 0.27
N PRO A 76 10.63 8.54 -1.00
CA PRO A 76 11.65 8.61 -2.04
C PRO A 76 12.77 9.60 -1.72
N VAL A 77 14.01 9.14 -1.86
CA VAL A 77 15.20 9.98 -1.70
C VAL A 77 15.19 11.10 -2.75
N PRO A 78 15.49 12.36 -2.40
CA PRO A 78 15.62 13.43 -3.37
C PRO A 78 16.75 13.15 -4.36
N LYS A 79 16.55 13.47 -5.64
CA LYS A 79 17.54 13.22 -6.70
C LYS A 79 18.93 13.77 -6.37
N ALA A 80 19.01 14.92 -5.72
CA ALA A 80 20.26 15.54 -5.31
C ALA A 80 21.14 14.64 -4.41
N LYS A 81 20.55 13.67 -3.71
CA LYS A 81 21.25 12.73 -2.82
C LYS A 81 21.57 11.38 -3.47
N PHE A 82 21.12 11.12 -4.71
CA PHE A 82 21.32 9.82 -5.36
C PHE A 82 22.78 9.41 -5.42
N ASN A 83 23.66 10.27 -5.94
CA ASN A 83 25.08 9.92 -6.05
C ASN A 83 25.74 9.66 -4.70
N SER A 84 25.42 10.45 -3.66
CA SER A 84 25.96 10.23 -2.31
C SER A 84 25.51 8.90 -1.70
N TYR A 85 24.28 8.46 -2.00
CA TYR A 85 23.75 7.19 -1.48
C TYR A 85 24.25 6.01 -2.31
N ASP A 86 24.23 6.13 -3.64
CA ASP A 86 24.71 5.12 -4.58
C ASP A 86 26.21 4.83 -4.43
N THR A 87 26.99 5.78 -3.91
CA THR A 87 28.43 5.58 -3.63
C THR A 87 28.71 5.21 -2.18
N ASN A 88 27.71 5.21 -1.30
CA ASN A 88 27.89 4.89 0.10
C ASN A 88 27.97 3.36 0.30
N PRO A 89 29.03 2.85 0.96
CA PRO A 89 29.19 1.43 1.25
C PRO A 89 28.10 0.82 2.15
N ASP A 90 27.51 1.62 3.04
CA ASP A 90 26.59 1.25 4.12
C ASP A 90 25.11 1.44 3.77
N PHE A 91 24.80 2.04 2.62
CA PHE A 91 23.43 2.28 2.19
C PHE A 91 23.06 1.37 1.02
N PHE A 92 21.81 0.93 1.01
CA PHE A 92 21.10 0.55 -0.19
C PHE A 92 20.21 1.71 -0.60
N LEU A 93 20.27 2.07 -1.88
CA LEU A 93 19.28 2.93 -2.52
C LEU A 93 18.64 2.15 -3.64
N SER A 94 17.35 1.82 -3.51
CA SER A 94 16.70 0.98 -4.50
C SER A 94 16.85 1.53 -5.92
N PRO A 95 16.93 0.66 -6.94
CA PRO A 95 16.84 1.12 -8.33
C PRO A 95 15.52 1.83 -8.59
N GLY A 96 15.55 2.82 -9.49
CA GLY A 96 14.37 3.62 -9.84
C GLY A 96 13.30 2.80 -10.55
N GLN A 97 12.04 3.01 -10.16
CA GLN A 97 10.85 2.46 -10.82
C GLN A 97 9.68 3.44 -10.73
N GLY A 98 8.63 3.21 -11.52
CA GLY A 98 7.36 3.92 -11.38
C GLY A 98 6.66 3.54 -10.07
N GLN A 99 5.78 4.40 -9.57
CA GLN A 99 5.04 4.17 -8.32
C GLN A 99 3.54 4.00 -8.53
N TYR A 100 2.87 3.56 -7.46
CA TYR A 100 1.41 3.56 -7.36
C TYR A 100 0.80 4.91 -6.95
N GLY A 101 1.61 5.94 -6.78
CA GLY A 101 1.15 7.30 -6.50
C GLY A 101 0.86 8.15 -7.75
N MET A 102 -0.20 8.96 -7.68
CA MET A 102 -0.52 10.00 -8.68
C MET A 102 -0.89 11.31 -7.99
N TYR A 103 -0.49 12.44 -8.60
CA TYR A 103 -0.63 13.78 -8.04
C TYR A 103 -1.07 14.76 -9.12
N GLY A 104 -1.87 15.76 -8.73
CA GLY A 104 -2.43 16.72 -9.68
C GLY A 104 -3.37 17.72 -9.03
N ILE A 105 -4.33 18.21 -9.82
CA ILE A 105 -5.37 19.16 -9.39
C ILE A 105 -6.75 18.55 -9.54
N ASP A 106 -7.52 18.52 -8.47
CA ASP A 106 -8.94 18.14 -8.46
C ASP A 106 -9.83 19.38 -8.39
N PHE A 107 -11.06 19.23 -8.86
CA PHE A 107 -12.09 20.27 -8.86
C PHE A 107 -13.27 19.88 -7.96
N ASN A 108 -13.85 20.85 -7.28
CA ASN A 108 -15.18 20.72 -6.71
C ASN A 108 -16.22 21.13 -7.76
N TYR A 109 -16.87 20.15 -8.40
CA TYR A 109 -17.85 20.41 -9.44
C TYR A 109 -19.18 20.97 -8.93
N ALA A 110 -19.45 20.87 -7.62
CA ALA A 110 -20.64 21.39 -6.97
C ALA A 110 -20.50 22.83 -6.46
N SER A 111 -19.31 23.44 -6.61
CA SER A 111 -19.02 24.78 -6.12
C SER A 111 -19.91 25.86 -6.75
N SER A 112 -20.34 26.82 -5.92
CA SER A 112 -21.08 28.01 -6.36
C SER A 112 -20.21 29.05 -7.06
N THR A 113 -18.89 28.95 -6.98
CA THR A 113 -17.92 29.81 -7.67
C THR A 113 -18.12 29.74 -9.18
N TRP A 114 -18.34 28.55 -9.76
CA TRP A 114 -18.46 28.40 -11.21
C TRP A 114 -19.70 29.08 -11.79
N PRO A 115 -20.92 28.84 -11.27
CA PRO A 115 -22.09 29.63 -11.68
C PRO A 115 -21.90 31.14 -11.52
N ALA A 116 -21.21 31.59 -10.46
CA ALA A 116 -20.91 33.00 -10.24
C ALA A 116 -19.98 33.60 -11.31
N TRP A 117 -19.07 32.79 -11.88
CA TRP A 117 -18.27 33.16 -13.06
C TRP A 117 -19.09 33.24 -14.34
N GLY A 118 -20.35 32.80 -14.33
CA GLY A 118 -21.22 32.72 -15.50
C GLY A 118 -21.21 31.34 -16.18
N CYS A 119 -20.60 30.33 -15.58
CA CYS A 119 -20.56 28.96 -16.11
C CYS A 119 -20.77 27.91 -15.02
N ASN A 120 -21.96 27.30 -14.97
CA ASN A 120 -22.15 26.11 -14.14
C ASN A 120 -21.48 24.91 -14.81
N PHE A 121 -20.54 24.26 -14.13
CA PHE A 121 -19.81 23.09 -14.66
C PHE A 121 -20.70 21.87 -14.94
N GLN A 122 -21.92 21.83 -14.39
CA GLN A 122 -22.87 20.72 -14.53
C GLN A 122 -22.23 19.36 -14.26
N HIS A 123 -21.51 19.26 -13.13
CA HIS A 123 -20.81 18.03 -12.75
C HIS A 123 -19.83 17.49 -13.82
N GLY A 124 -19.21 18.41 -14.56
CA GLY A 124 -18.21 18.10 -15.59
C GLY A 124 -18.75 18.04 -17.02
N ASN A 125 -20.06 18.24 -17.23
CA ASN A 125 -20.69 18.04 -18.54
C ASN A 125 -20.94 19.32 -19.35
N SER A 126 -20.85 20.51 -18.75
CA SER A 126 -21.08 21.75 -19.50
C SER A 126 -19.92 22.06 -20.44
N GLN A 127 -20.19 22.51 -21.67
CA GLN A 127 -19.13 22.94 -22.59
C GLN A 127 -18.28 24.06 -21.99
N CYS A 128 -18.88 25.12 -21.46
CA CYS A 128 -18.13 26.24 -20.88
C CYS A 128 -17.20 25.79 -19.74
N GLY A 129 -17.62 24.77 -18.97
CA GLY A 129 -16.82 24.23 -17.87
C GLY A 129 -15.67 23.36 -18.37
N ILE A 130 -15.86 22.61 -19.47
CA ILE A 130 -14.78 21.88 -20.14
C ILE A 130 -13.73 22.89 -20.60
N GLU A 131 -14.13 23.94 -21.33
CA GLU A 131 -13.21 25.01 -21.77
C GLU A 131 -12.43 25.61 -20.60
N ILE A 132 -13.09 25.97 -19.49
CA ILE A 132 -12.38 26.53 -18.32
C ILE A 132 -11.35 25.55 -17.74
N ARG A 133 -11.64 24.24 -17.72
CA ARG A 133 -10.70 23.22 -17.22
C ARG A 133 -9.59 22.91 -18.22
N GLU A 134 -9.86 22.91 -19.52
CA GLU A 134 -8.85 22.81 -20.58
C GLU A 134 -7.89 24.01 -20.49
N ALA A 135 -8.42 25.22 -20.26
CA ALA A 135 -7.59 26.40 -20.01
C ALA A 135 -6.62 26.19 -18.84
N MET A 136 -7.13 25.68 -17.71
CA MET A 136 -6.30 25.38 -16.55
C MET A 136 -5.28 24.27 -16.81
N ALA A 137 -5.61 23.29 -17.66
CA ALA A 137 -4.72 22.20 -18.02
C ALA A 137 -3.54 22.67 -18.88
N HIS A 138 -3.77 23.57 -19.85
CA HIS A 138 -2.69 24.18 -20.66
C HIS A 138 -1.69 24.98 -19.81
N LEU A 139 -2.10 25.49 -18.66
CA LEU A 139 -1.20 26.23 -17.77
C LEU A 139 -0.14 25.37 -17.09
N ILE A 140 -0.23 24.04 -17.19
CA ILE A 140 0.70 23.08 -16.58
C ILE A 140 1.45 22.30 -17.67
N ASP A 141 2.75 22.58 -17.82
CA ASP A 141 3.64 21.68 -18.56
C ASP A 141 4.13 20.59 -17.60
N ARG A 142 3.51 19.42 -17.71
CA ARG A 142 3.77 18.25 -16.86
C ARG A 142 5.22 17.78 -16.96
N GLN A 143 5.80 17.79 -18.16
CA GLN A 143 7.13 17.27 -18.39
C GLN A 143 8.20 18.25 -17.88
N ALA A 144 8.04 19.55 -18.17
CA ALA A 144 8.90 20.58 -17.61
C ALA A 144 8.72 20.68 -16.09
N PHE A 145 7.50 20.51 -15.55
CA PHE A 145 7.30 20.44 -14.10
C PHE A 145 8.11 19.28 -13.50
N VAL A 146 8.06 18.07 -14.07
CA VAL A 146 8.88 16.96 -13.58
C VAL A 146 10.38 17.25 -13.67
N ASN A 147 10.84 17.90 -14.74
CA ASN A 147 12.27 18.17 -14.97
C ASN A 147 12.83 19.34 -14.16
N ASP A 148 12.08 20.43 -14.07
CA ASP A 148 12.53 21.74 -13.59
C ASP A 148 12.07 22.05 -12.15
N SER A 149 11.01 21.40 -11.66
CA SER A 149 10.55 21.53 -10.27
C SER A 149 11.50 20.80 -9.30
N PRO A 150 11.24 20.81 -7.96
CA PRO A 150 12.06 20.05 -7.01
C PRO A 150 12.21 18.56 -7.32
N LEU A 151 11.39 17.97 -8.21
CA LEU A 151 11.56 16.59 -8.68
C LEU A 151 12.86 16.39 -9.46
N GLY A 152 13.35 17.42 -10.16
CA GLY A 152 14.62 17.39 -10.89
C GLY A 152 14.73 16.29 -11.95
N GLY A 153 13.62 15.78 -12.47
CA GLY A 153 13.54 14.64 -13.39
C GLY A 153 13.42 13.27 -12.71
N ALA A 154 13.22 13.20 -11.39
CA ALA A 154 12.94 11.96 -10.67
C ALA A 154 11.42 11.67 -10.61
N GLY A 155 10.79 11.58 -11.78
CA GLY A 155 9.35 11.39 -11.92
C GLY A 155 8.92 11.16 -13.37
N GLN A 156 7.61 11.14 -13.56
CA GLN A 156 6.95 11.03 -14.85
C GLN A 156 5.74 11.97 -14.88
N GLY A 157 5.55 12.70 -15.98
CA GLY A 157 4.34 13.48 -16.22
C GLY A 157 3.15 12.55 -16.46
N LEU A 158 1.98 12.87 -15.89
CA LEU A 158 0.76 12.06 -16.06
C LEU A 158 -0.29 12.81 -16.85
N ALA A 159 -0.78 12.25 -17.94
CA ALA A 159 -1.96 12.76 -18.64
C ALA A 159 -3.25 12.11 -18.12
N ASP A 160 -3.22 10.79 -18.00
CA ASP A 160 -4.35 9.97 -17.56
C ASP A 160 -4.41 9.83 -16.03
N PRO A 161 -5.60 9.56 -15.46
CA PRO A 161 -5.78 9.34 -14.02
C PRO A 161 -5.29 7.94 -13.59
N SER A 162 -4.04 7.59 -13.92
CA SER A 162 -3.43 6.30 -13.60
C SER A 162 -1.95 6.44 -13.22
N PRO A 163 -1.54 5.90 -12.06
CA PRO A 163 -0.13 5.82 -11.69
C PRO A 163 0.72 5.01 -12.69
N ALA A 164 2.00 5.36 -12.80
CA ALA A 164 2.93 4.76 -13.74
C ALA A 164 3.16 3.24 -13.56
N ALA A 165 2.98 2.71 -12.34
CA ALA A 165 3.17 1.28 -12.05
C ALA A 165 1.93 0.42 -12.37
N LYS A 166 0.80 1.03 -12.77
CA LYS A 166 -0.43 0.31 -13.13
C LYS A 166 -0.48 -0.04 -14.62
N ASP A 167 -1.32 -1.00 -14.97
CA ASP A 167 -1.52 -1.46 -16.34
C ASP A 167 -3.02 -1.48 -16.71
N PRO A 168 -3.47 -0.63 -17.66
CA PRO A 168 -2.68 0.32 -18.44
C PRO A 168 -2.27 1.55 -17.61
N SER A 169 -1.08 2.10 -17.89
CA SER A 169 -0.57 3.30 -17.21
C SER A 169 -1.02 4.62 -17.86
N ALA A 170 -1.33 4.61 -19.15
CA ALA A 170 -1.74 5.80 -19.90
C ALA A 170 -2.45 5.42 -21.21
N SER A 171 -3.21 6.35 -21.77
CA SER A 171 -3.71 6.30 -23.15
C SER A 171 -2.58 6.59 -24.16
N PRO A 172 -2.72 6.17 -25.44
CA PRO A 172 -1.74 6.51 -26.47
C PRO A 172 -1.70 8.01 -26.75
N LEU A 173 -0.51 8.54 -27.09
CA LEU A 173 -0.32 9.97 -27.38
C LEU A 173 -1.30 10.55 -28.41
N PRO A 174 -1.64 9.89 -29.54
CA PRO A 174 -2.62 10.42 -30.48
C PRO A 174 -4.03 10.61 -29.90
N THR A 175 -4.40 9.80 -28.90
CA THR A 175 -5.65 9.96 -28.16
C THR A 175 -5.58 11.21 -27.29
N GLN A 176 -4.48 11.38 -26.56
CA GLN A 176 -4.26 12.54 -25.67
C GLN A 176 -4.28 13.88 -26.42
N THR A 177 -3.64 13.96 -27.58
CA THR A 177 -3.61 15.19 -28.41
C THR A 177 -4.95 15.51 -29.09
N ALA A 178 -5.92 14.60 -29.01
CA ALA A 178 -7.26 14.81 -29.57
C ALA A 178 -8.28 15.28 -28.51
N TRP A 179 -7.85 15.49 -27.27
CA TRP A 179 -8.72 15.95 -26.18
C TRP A 179 -9.03 17.44 -26.26
N ASP A 180 -8.05 18.26 -26.64
CA ASP A 180 -8.26 19.70 -26.81
C ASP A 180 -9.33 19.98 -27.88
N SER A 181 -10.40 20.62 -27.41
CA SER A 181 -11.58 20.91 -28.20
C SER A 181 -11.37 22.01 -29.26
N LEU A 182 -10.33 22.84 -29.10
CA LEU A 182 -10.07 24.01 -29.93
C LEU A 182 -9.00 23.81 -30.99
N THR A 183 -8.24 22.71 -31.00
CA THR A 183 -7.22 22.43 -32.03
C THR A 183 -7.71 22.75 -33.45
N GLY A 184 -7.02 23.69 -34.11
CA GLY A 184 -7.31 24.13 -35.48
C GLY A 184 -8.46 25.13 -35.63
N GLN A 185 -9.17 25.49 -34.55
CA GLN A 185 -10.21 26.51 -34.56
C GLN A 185 -9.64 27.93 -34.58
N ASN A 186 -10.45 28.92 -35.01
CA ASN A 186 -10.05 30.32 -35.01
C ASN A 186 -10.69 31.05 -33.82
N ILE A 187 -9.88 31.46 -32.85
CA ILE A 187 -10.29 32.19 -31.65
C ILE A 187 -9.57 33.54 -31.64
N SER A 188 -10.31 34.63 -31.43
CA SER A 188 -9.75 35.99 -31.44
C SER A 188 -8.87 36.31 -32.66
N ARG A 189 -9.21 35.75 -33.83
CA ARG A 189 -8.49 35.87 -35.12
C ARG A 189 -7.14 35.15 -35.20
N LEU A 190 -6.84 34.29 -34.23
CA LEU A 190 -5.67 33.41 -34.22
C LEU A 190 -6.13 31.96 -34.36
N VAL A 191 -5.33 31.13 -35.02
CA VAL A 191 -5.61 29.69 -35.13
C VAL A 191 -5.00 28.99 -33.92
N HIS A 192 -5.82 28.25 -33.17
CA HIS A 192 -5.36 27.45 -32.05
C HIS A 192 -4.43 26.34 -32.57
N PRO A 193 -3.17 26.29 -32.12
CA PRO A 193 -2.18 25.33 -32.63
C PRO A 193 -2.48 23.90 -32.12
N PRO A 194 -2.02 22.86 -32.83
CA PRO A 194 -2.21 21.50 -32.36
C PRO A 194 -1.33 21.17 -31.15
N ASP A 195 -1.88 20.36 -30.26
CA ASP A 195 -1.18 19.78 -29.13
C ASP A 195 -0.11 18.75 -29.53
N THR A 196 0.95 18.69 -28.74
CA THR A 196 2.02 17.68 -28.82
C THR A 196 1.87 16.57 -27.78
N SER A 197 1.14 16.86 -26.70
CA SER A 197 0.61 15.91 -25.71
C SER A 197 -0.62 16.55 -25.04
N ALA A 198 -1.30 15.86 -24.11
CA ALA A 198 -2.53 16.38 -23.47
C ALA A 198 -2.37 17.82 -22.95
N PHE A 199 -3.06 18.77 -23.58
CA PHE A 199 -3.09 20.20 -23.22
C PHE A 199 -1.68 20.79 -23.15
N HIS A 200 -0.88 20.56 -24.20
CA HIS A 200 0.51 20.99 -24.25
C HIS A 200 0.99 21.19 -25.69
N ILE A 201 1.31 22.43 -26.04
CA ILE A 201 1.78 22.83 -27.36
C ILE A 201 3.30 22.98 -27.38
N ALA A 202 3.89 23.60 -26.36
CA ALA A 202 5.32 23.89 -26.31
C ALA A 202 5.88 23.94 -24.88
N ALA A 203 7.17 23.59 -24.76
CA ALA A 203 7.87 23.57 -23.48
C ALA A 203 7.71 24.88 -22.71
N SER A 204 7.29 24.78 -21.44
CA SER A 204 7.13 25.90 -20.52
C SER A 204 8.12 25.75 -19.36
N PRO A 205 9.28 26.43 -19.41
CA PRO A 205 10.33 26.32 -18.39
C PRO A 205 9.80 26.56 -16.99
N GLY A 206 10.16 25.68 -16.05
CA GLY A 206 9.63 25.72 -14.67
C GLY A 206 8.26 25.05 -14.49
N GLY A 207 7.67 24.50 -15.57
CA GLY A 207 6.45 23.70 -15.52
C GLY A 207 5.14 24.47 -15.67
N PHE A 208 5.19 25.78 -15.90
CA PHE A 208 4.00 26.62 -16.02
C PHE A 208 4.09 27.54 -17.24
N ALA A 209 2.98 27.65 -17.96
CA ALA A 209 2.89 28.57 -19.08
C ALA A 209 3.14 30.02 -18.61
N ALA A 210 3.77 30.82 -19.45
CA ALA A 210 4.12 32.21 -19.15
C ALA A 210 3.43 33.15 -20.15
N PRO A 211 3.17 34.42 -19.81
CA PRO A 211 2.53 35.37 -20.70
C PRO A 211 3.16 35.38 -22.11
N GLY A 212 2.31 35.16 -23.11
CA GLY A 212 2.71 35.07 -24.53
C GLY A 212 3.29 33.73 -24.98
N SER A 213 3.42 32.72 -24.11
CA SER A 213 3.77 31.35 -24.53
C SER A 213 2.59 30.70 -25.28
N PRO A 214 2.84 29.69 -26.15
CA PRO A 214 1.77 29.01 -26.89
C PRO A 214 0.67 28.47 -25.99
N ASP A 215 1.04 27.79 -24.91
CA ASP A 215 0.09 27.22 -23.95
C ASP A 215 -0.65 28.29 -23.11
N PHE A 216 -0.01 29.44 -22.83
CA PHE A 216 -0.69 30.55 -22.17
C PHE A 216 -1.75 31.17 -23.08
N CYS A 217 -1.44 31.30 -24.38
CA CYS A 217 -2.37 31.76 -25.39
C CYS A 217 -3.52 30.75 -25.63
N ALA A 218 -3.23 29.45 -25.60
CA ALA A 218 -4.24 28.40 -25.64
C ALA A 218 -5.19 28.48 -24.44
N ALA A 219 -4.65 28.65 -23.22
CA ALA A 219 -5.45 28.85 -22.03
C ALA A 219 -6.39 30.07 -22.14
N ARG A 220 -5.88 31.18 -22.68
CA ARG A 220 -6.68 32.37 -23.00
C ARG A 220 -7.77 32.06 -24.03
N ASP A 221 -7.47 31.29 -25.08
CA ASP A 221 -8.45 30.95 -26.12
C ASP A 221 -9.62 30.16 -25.56
N HIS A 222 -9.36 29.17 -24.70
CA HIS A 222 -10.39 28.42 -23.99
C HIS A 222 -11.23 29.31 -23.06
N LEU A 223 -10.62 30.22 -22.29
CA LEU A 223 -11.39 31.14 -21.44
C LEU A 223 -12.34 32.05 -22.23
N ILE A 224 -11.96 32.44 -23.46
CA ILE A 224 -12.84 33.18 -24.37
C ILE A 224 -13.92 32.26 -24.95
N ALA A 225 -13.56 31.05 -25.37
CA ALA A 225 -14.48 30.05 -25.91
C ALA A 225 -15.53 29.59 -24.89
N ALA A 226 -15.21 29.62 -23.60
CA ALA A 226 -16.15 29.39 -22.50
C ALA A 226 -17.34 30.38 -22.50
N ASN A 227 -17.24 31.49 -23.24
CA ASN A 227 -18.29 32.47 -23.45
C ASN A 227 -18.83 33.09 -22.14
N ILE A 228 -17.94 33.28 -21.16
CA ILE A 228 -18.22 33.89 -19.85
C ILE A 228 -17.96 35.40 -19.83
N GLY A 229 -17.94 36.05 -21.00
CA GLY A 229 -17.74 37.49 -21.13
C GLY A 229 -16.28 37.95 -20.97
N LEU A 230 -15.32 37.07 -21.26
CA LEU A 230 -13.89 37.39 -21.33
C LEU A 230 -13.46 37.68 -22.77
N ARG A 231 -12.44 38.54 -22.93
CA ARG A 231 -11.87 38.93 -24.22
C ARG A 231 -10.40 39.30 -24.09
N ASP A 232 -9.74 39.35 -25.25
CA ASP A 232 -8.35 39.78 -25.44
C ASP A 232 -8.28 40.64 -26.73
N ASP A 233 -8.50 41.95 -26.58
CA ASP A 233 -8.56 42.93 -27.66
C ASP A 233 -7.15 43.41 -28.07
N ASN A 234 -6.17 43.35 -27.16
CA ASN A 234 -4.77 43.77 -27.39
C ASN A 234 -3.87 42.66 -27.96
N ARG A 235 -4.33 41.39 -27.93
CA ARG A 235 -3.66 40.17 -28.40
C ARG A 235 -2.34 39.85 -27.71
N ASP A 236 -2.22 40.19 -26.44
CA ASP A 236 -1.04 39.80 -25.63
C ASP A 236 -1.25 38.47 -24.86
N CYS A 237 -2.37 37.79 -25.13
CA CYS A 237 -2.78 36.55 -24.47
C CYS A 237 -3.12 36.72 -22.98
N ILE A 238 -3.27 37.94 -22.49
CA ILE A 238 -3.80 38.26 -21.16
C ILE A 238 -5.26 38.70 -21.33
N ILE A 239 -6.13 38.27 -20.43
CA ILE A 239 -7.53 38.71 -20.45
C ILE A 239 -7.61 40.21 -20.17
N ASP A 240 -8.33 40.94 -21.01
CA ASP A 240 -8.49 42.38 -20.87
C ASP A 240 -9.14 42.73 -19.54
N ALA A 241 -8.57 43.70 -18.83
CA ALA A 241 -9.12 44.24 -17.58
C ALA A 241 -10.53 44.86 -17.73
N THR A 242 -10.95 45.14 -18.98
CA THR A 242 -12.29 45.67 -19.30
C THR A 242 -13.28 44.59 -19.76
N SER A 243 -12.91 43.32 -19.64
CA SER A 243 -13.79 42.18 -19.91
C SER A 243 -15.03 42.21 -19.01
N PRO A 244 -16.26 42.19 -19.54
CA PRO A 244 -17.48 42.24 -18.73
C PRO A 244 -17.57 41.13 -17.67
N GLY A 245 -17.08 39.92 -17.99
CA GLY A 245 -17.10 38.78 -17.08
C GLY A 245 -16.03 38.82 -15.99
N LEU A 246 -14.98 39.61 -16.15
CA LEU A 246 -13.84 39.61 -15.23
C LEU A 246 -14.22 40.13 -13.84
N ALA A 247 -15.15 41.09 -13.76
CA ALA A 247 -15.64 41.60 -12.49
C ALA A 247 -16.30 40.48 -11.64
N ASN A 248 -17.05 39.58 -12.28
CA ASN A 248 -17.67 38.45 -11.60
C ASN A 248 -16.60 37.49 -11.06
N ILE A 249 -15.58 37.17 -11.86
CA ILE A 249 -14.46 36.30 -11.48
C ILE A 249 -13.70 36.87 -10.28
N VAL A 250 -13.31 38.15 -10.34
CA VAL A 250 -12.55 38.81 -9.26
C VAL A 250 -13.36 38.88 -7.96
N SER A 251 -14.69 39.02 -8.04
CA SER A 251 -15.57 39.01 -6.86
C SER A 251 -15.83 37.62 -6.28
N HIS A 252 -15.48 36.55 -7.00
CA HIS A 252 -15.64 35.16 -6.59
C HIS A 252 -14.33 34.39 -6.87
N PRO A 253 -13.24 34.70 -6.15
CA PRO A 253 -11.95 34.06 -6.39
C PRO A 253 -12.00 32.57 -6.08
N ILE A 254 -11.24 31.77 -6.84
CA ILE A 254 -11.08 30.33 -6.61
C ILE A 254 -10.49 30.09 -5.22
N ARG A 255 -11.19 29.33 -4.38
CA ARG A 255 -10.74 28.81 -3.09
C ARG A 255 -9.87 27.57 -3.33
N PHE A 256 -8.55 27.77 -3.39
CA PHE A 256 -7.60 26.72 -3.74
C PHE A 256 -6.91 26.15 -2.49
N MET A 257 -7.19 24.89 -2.19
CA MET A 257 -6.61 24.12 -1.10
C MET A 257 -5.27 23.49 -1.54
N ILE A 258 -4.16 23.92 -0.95
CA ILE A 258 -2.80 23.52 -1.36
C ILE A 258 -2.09 22.80 -0.21
N ARG A 259 -1.62 21.58 -0.48
CA ARG A 259 -0.92 20.73 0.51
C ARG A 259 0.47 21.29 0.84
N SER A 260 0.67 21.71 2.08
CA SER A 260 1.93 22.30 2.58
C SER A 260 2.94 21.27 3.06
N ASP A 261 2.47 20.09 3.43
CA ASP A 261 3.25 18.95 3.89
C ASP A 261 3.80 18.14 2.71
N ASP A 262 3.95 18.73 1.53
CA ASP A 262 4.45 18.10 0.32
C ASP A 262 4.97 19.15 -0.66
N ILE A 263 6.29 19.26 -0.78
CA ILE A 263 6.93 20.35 -1.53
C ILE A 263 6.54 20.37 -3.01
N PHE A 264 6.23 19.21 -3.60
CA PHE A 264 5.91 19.12 -5.02
C PHE A 264 4.46 19.57 -5.27
N ARG A 265 3.52 19.13 -4.43
CA ARG A 265 2.13 19.60 -4.50
C ARG A 265 2.02 21.08 -4.15
N GLN A 266 2.76 21.55 -3.15
CA GLN A 266 2.83 22.97 -2.82
C GLN A 266 3.33 23.81 -4.01
N SER A 267 4.42 23.37 -4.66
CA SER A 267 4.97 24.04 -5.84
C SER A 267 3.98 24.01 -7.02
N LEU A 268 3.29 22.89 -7.23
CA LEU A 268 2.26 22.75 -8.27
C LEU A 268 1.13 23.78 -8.07
N GLY A 269 0.56 23.83 -6.86
CA GLY A 269 -0.55 24.72 -6.54
C GLY A 269 -0.17 26.21 -6.58
N LEU A 270 0.99 26.57 -6.04
CA LEU A 270 1.46 27.97 -6.05
C LEU A 270 1.83 28.44 -7.46
N GLY A 271 2.46 27.58 -8.27
CA GLY A 271 2.78 27.90 -9.66
C GLY A 271 1.51 28.09 -10.50
N LEU A 272 0.52 27.20 -10.37
CA LEU A 272 -0.76 27.33 -11.04
C LEU A 272 -1.51 28.60 -10.60
N THR A 273 -1.48 28.91 -9.30
CA THR A 273 -2.05 30.15 -8.75
C THR A 273 -1.45 31.39 -9.43
N ASN A 274 -0.12 31.43 -9.57
CA ASN A 274 0.57 32.57 -10.15
C ASN A 274 0.21 32.76 -11.63
N THR A 275 0.21 31.67 -12.42
CA THR A 275 -0.11 31.77 -13.84
C THR A 275 -1.59 32.06 -14.09
N LEU A 276 -2.51 31.58 -13.25
CA LEU A 276 -3.93 31.97 -13.32
C LEU A 276 -4.14 33.46 -13.06
N ASN A 277 -3.48 34.00 -12.02
CA ASN A 277 -3.55 35.43 -11.72
C ASN A 277 -2.97 36.28 -12.85
N GLN A 278 -1.90 35.81 -13.51
CA GLN A 278 -1.33 36.48 -14.68
C GLN A 278 -2.27 36.42 -15.88
N LEU A 279 -2.86 35.26 -16.17
CA LEU A 279 -3.78 35.05 -17.30
C LEU A 279 -5.00 35.96 -17.21
N LEU A 280 -5.58 36.08 -16.01
CA LEU A 280 -6.76 36.90 -15.75
C LEU A 280 -6.43 38.36 -15.37
N GLY A 281 -5.15 38.74 -15.36
CA GLY A 281 -4.71 40.11 -15.09
C GLY A 281 -5.06 40.64 -13.69
N GLY A 282 -5.25 39.76 -12.70
CA GLY A 282 -5.71 40.13 -11.36
C GLY A 282 -5.65 38.99 -10.33
N TYR A 283 -6.00 39.29 -9.07
CA TYR A 283 -6.07 38.29 -8.00
C TYR A 283 -7.40 37.53 -8.09
N VAL A 284 -7.39 36.35 -8.70
CA VAL A 284 -8.57 35.51 -8.98
C VAL A 284 -8.55 34.18 -8.21
N VAL A 285 -7.51 33.97 -7.41
CA VAL A 285 -7.32 32.77 -6.58
C VAL A 285 -7.04 33.19 -5.14
N SER A 286 -7.81 32.62 -4.21
CA SER A 286 -7.60 32.68 -2.76
C SER A 286 -7.04 31.34 -2.28
N THR A 287 -5.78 31.32 -1.84
CA THR A 287 -5.09 30.09 -1.46
C THR A 287 -5.17 29.81 0.03
N THR A 288 -5.38 28.53 0.38
CA THR A 288 -5.21 28.00 1.73
C THR A 288 -4.11 26.94 1.68
N VAL A 289 -2.96 27.25 2.28
CA VAL A 289 -1.79 26.36 2.30
C VAL A 289 -1.68 25.69 3.67
N ALA A 290 -1.95 24.39 3.75
CA ALA A 290 -1.99 23.65 5.01
C ALA A 290 -1.74 22.14 4.83
N ASN A 291 -1.52 21.43 5.95
CA ASN A 291 -1.30 19.99 5.93
C ASN A 291 -2.63 19.20 5.77
N ILE A 292 -2.54 17.87 5.60
CA ILE A 292 -3.75 17.05 5.40
C ILE A 292 -4.72 17.05 6.57
N ALA A 293 -4.25 17.16 7.81
CA ALA A 293 -5.13 17.16 8.97
C ALA A 293 -6.03 18.41 8.99
N GLN A 294 -5.58 19.49 8.37
CA GLN A 294 -6.34 20.75 8.25
C GLN A 294 -7.20 20.78 6.98
N LEU A 295 -6.70 20.28 5.84
CA LEU A 295 -7.42 20.33 4.57
C LEU A 295 -8.38 19.16 4.36
N GLY A 296 -8.11 17.99 4.95
CA GLY A 296 -8.94 16.79 4.79
C GLY A 296 -10.39 16.99 5.21
N PRO A 297 -10.67 17.60 6.38
CA PRO A 297 -12.05 17.92 6.81
C PRO A 297 -12.80 18.93 5.93
N ILE A 298 -12.11 19.62 5.02
CA ILE A 298 -12.70 20.57 4.05
C ILE A 298 -12.94 19.84 2.72
N VAL A 299 -11.93 19.12 2.22
CA VAL A 299 -11.97 18.54 0.87
C VAL A 299 -12.70 17.20 0.81
N PHE A 300 -12.61 16.37 1.85
CA PHE A 300 -13.12 14.99 1.85
C PHE A 300 -14.40 14.80 2.67
N VAL A 301 -14.95 15.89 3.19
CA VAL A 301 -16.19 15.90 3.96
C VAL A 301 -17.17 16.83 3.28
N SER A 302 -18.41 16.41 3.15
CA SER A 302 -19.50 17.15 2.52
C SER A 302 -20.80 16.86 3.24
N ALA A 303 -21.92 17.42 2.78
CA ALA A 303 -23.21 17.22 3.44
C ALA A 303 -23.58 15.71 3.51
N PRO A 304 -24.10 15.23 4.65
CA PRO A 304 -24.49 15.97 5.85
C PRO A 304 -23.38 16.19 6.91
N GLU A 305 -22.20 15.60 6.76
CA GLU A 305 -21.10 15.67 7.73
C GLU A 305 -20.34 17.01 7.72
N GLY A 306 -20.39 17.76 6.61
CA GLY A 306 -19.72 19.06 6.43
C GLY A 306 -20.32 19.89 5.30
N ASP A 307 -19.63 20.97 4.91
CA ASP A 307 -20.07 21.86 3.84
C ASP A 307 -19.66 21.27 2.47
N THR A 308 -20.55 21.37 1.48
CA THR A 308 -20.23 20.93 0.09
C THR A 308 -19.57 22.06 -0.72
N ASP A 309 -19.75 23.31 -0.31
CA ASP A 309 -19.36 24.51 -1.06
C ASP A 309 -18.40 25.39 -0.25
N ASP A 310 -17.23 24.86 0.09
CA ASP A 310 -16.18 25.52 0.89
C ASP A 310 -14.77 25.44 0.26
N TRP A 311 -14.60 24.73 -0.86
CA TRP A 311 -13.40 24.68 -1.70
C TRP A 311 -13.73 24.57 -3.19
N ASP A 312 -12.79 24.95 -4.07
CA ASP A 312 -12.98 24.94 -5.53
C ASP A 312 -11.95 24.07 -6.24
N MET A 313 -10.69 24.12 -5.79
CA MET A 313 -9.58 23.33 -6.33
C MET A 313 -8.75 22.74 -5.19
N TYR A 314 -8.14 21.57 -5.41
CA TYR A 314 -7.26 20.91 -4.45
C TYR A 314 -6.04 20.26 -5.11
N THR A 315 -4.85 20.41 -4.52
CA THR A 315 -3.66 19.67 -4.95
C THR A 315 -3.70 18.23 -4.42
N PHE A 316 -4.32 17.32 -5.20
CA PHE A 316 -4.53 15.94 -4.76
C PHE A 316 -3.25 15.10 -4.79
N GLY A 317 -3.29 14.02 -4.02
CA GLY A 317 -2.29 12.96 -4.06
C GLY A 317 -2.91 11.67 -3.58
N TRP A 318 -2.84 10.62 -4.40
CA TRP A 318 -3.34 9.29 -4.08
C TRP A 318 -2.20 8.29 -4.06
N SER A 319 -2.28 7.31 -3.15
CA SER A 319 -1.50 6.06 -3.20
C SER A 319 -2.48 4.93 -3.52
N LEU A 320 -2.37 4.35 -4.71
CA LEU A 320 -3.36 3.41 -5.26
C LEU A 320 -2.70 2.05 -5.49
N PRO A 321 -2.39 1.29 -4.42
CA PRO A 321 -1.73 0.01 -4.56
C PRO A 321 -2.55 -0.95 -5.44
N GLY A 322 -1.85 -1.82 -6.17
CA GLY A 322 -2.47 -2.82 -7.03
C GLY A 322 -2.16 -2.63 -8.52
N PRO A 323 -2.24 -3.70 -9.32
CA PRO A 323 -1.74 -3.72 -10.69
C PRO A 323 -2.64 -2.97 -11.69
N PHE A 324 -3.92 -2.76 -11.38
CA PHE A 324 -4.92 -2.28 -12.35
C PHE A 324 -5.48 -0.90 -11.98
N PRO A 325 -5.86 -0.04 -12.93
CA PRO A 325 -6.57 1.23 -12.69
C PRO A 325 -8.06 1.05 -12.33
N ASP A 326 -8.35 0.15 -11.41
CA ASP A 326 -9.70 -0.13 -10.90
C ASP A 326 -10.26 0.96 -9.98
N HIS A 327 -9.38 1.79 -9.42
CA HIS A 327 -9.74 2.98 -8.65
C HIS A 327 -10.62 3.96 -9.43
N LEU A 328 -10.66 3.90 -10.76
CA LEU A 328 -11.57 4.73 -11.56
C LEU A 328 -13.04 4.56 -11.15
N LEU A 329 -13.45 3.34 -10.78
CA LEU A 329 -14.82 3.08 -10.31
C LEU A 329 -15.08 3.77 -8.97
N GLN A 330 -14.10 3.75 -8.08
CA GLN A 330 -14.27 4.28 -6.72
C GLN A 330 -14.20 5.82 -6.71
N LEU A 331 -13.28 6.39 -7.49
CA LEU A 331 -12.98 7.82 -7.45
C LEU A 331 -13.83 8.67 -8.41
N TYR A 332 -14.32 8.09 -9.51
CA TYR A 332 -14.91 8.90 -10.60
C TYR A 332 -16.24 8.39 -11.15
N TYR A 333 -16.79 7.28 -10.63
CA TYR A 333 -18.13 6.82 -11.01
C TYR A 333 -19.20 7.75 -10.41
N SER A 334 -20.21 8.14 -11.20
CA SER A 334 -21.23 9.09 -10.74
C SER A 334 -22.00 8.63 -9.50
N ALA A 335 -22.27 7.33 -9.36
CA ALA A 335 -23.00 6.83 -8.18
C ALA A 335 -22.15 6.87 -6.89
N ALA A 336 -20.83 7.07 -7.01
CA ALA A 336 -19.94 7.29 -5.88
C ALA A 336 -19.89 8.77 -5.45
N ALA A 337 -20.51 9.70 -6.20
CA ALA A 337 -20.55 11.14 -5.92
C ALA A 337 -21.67 11.54 -4.94
N SER A 338 -21.86 10.78 -3.86
CA SER A 338 -22.98 11.00 -2.92
C SER A 338 -24.33 11.07 -3.64
N ASN A 339 -25.30 11.83 -3.12
CA ASN A 339 -26.58 12.08 -3.78
C ASN A 339 -26.53 13.19 -4.85
N GLN A 340 -25.37 13.80 -5.11
CA GLN A 340 -25.25 14.85 -6.14
C GLN A 340 -25.56 14.31 -7.54
N CYS A 341 -25.29 13.02 -7.76
CA CYS A 341 -25.43 12.39 -9.08
C CYS A 341 -26.21 11.07 -9.04
N GLY A 342 -27.23 11.03 -8.19
CA GLY A 342 -28.16 9.90 -8.11
C GLY A 342 -27.66 8.72 -7.26
N GLY A 343 -26.50 8.85 -6.60
CA GLY A 343 -26.04 7.92 -5.57
C GLY A 343 -26.75 8.10 -4.24
N VAL A 344 -26.27 7.38 -3.22
CA VAL A 344 -26.78 7.50 -1.84
C VAL A 344 -26.06 8.66 -1.15
N LEU A 345 -26.80 9.43 -0.35
CA LEU A 345 -26.23 10.52 0.47
C LEU A 345 -25.12 9.97 1.37
N ASN A 346 -23.91 10.50 1.20
CA ASN A 346 -22.69 10.15 1.93
C ASN A 346 -21.78 11.38 1.97
N GLY A 347 -21.48 11.93 3.14
CA GLY A 347 -20.57 13.07 3.23
C GLY A 347 -19.08 12.72 3.14
N GLU A 348 -18.71 11.44 3.24
CA GLU A 348 -17.33 10.95 3.07
C GLU A 348 -17.16 10.19 1.72
N ALA A 349 -17.78 10.70 0.65
CA ALA A 349 -17.74 10.09 -0.67
C ALA A 349 -16.32 10.08 -1.29
N LEU A 350 -15.91 8.97 -1.91
CA LEU A 350 -14.61 8.86 -2.59
C LEU A 350 -14.53 9.72 -3.86
N ASN A 351 -15.65 9.89 -4.57
CA ASN A 351 -15.80 10.91 -5.62
C ASN A 351 -16.22 12.25 -4.96
N TYR A 352 -15.34 12.79 -4.12
CA TYR A 352 -15.58 14.02 -3.34
C TYR A 352 -15.66 15.29 -4.19
N GLY A 353 -15.13 15.25 -5.42
CA GLY A 353 -15.25 16.36 -6.35
C GLY A 353 -16.64 16.46 -6.98
N PHE A 354 -17.44 15.39 -6.92
CA PHE A 354 -18.75 15.27 -7.56
C PHE A 354 -18.70 15.34 -9.09
N LEU A 355 -17.73 14.65 -9.71
CA LEU A 355 -17.66 14.46 -11.17
C LEU A 355 -18.70 13.43 -11.60
N CYS A 356 -19.51 13.74 -12.62
CA CYS A 356 -20.63 12.88 -13.01
C CYS A 356 -20.82 12.82 -14.52
N VAL A 357 -19.97 12.04 -15.19
CA VAL A 357 -19.92 11.95 -16.65
C VAL A 357 -20.52 10.62 -17.10
N PRO A 358 -21.74 10.59 -17.67
CA PRO A 358 -22.41 9.32 -18.00
C PRO A 358 -21.69 8.47 -19.06
N THR A 359 -20.93 9.07 -19.97
CA THR A 359 -20.14 8.33 -20.96
C THR A 359 -18.98 7.59 -20.29
N LEU A 360 -18.28 8.25 -19.36
CA LEU A 360 -17.25 7.65 -18.51
C LEU A 360 -17.80 6.50 -17.68
N ASP A 361 -18.95 6.68 -17.04
CA ASP A 361 -19.61 5.67 -16.20
C ASP A 361 -19.80 4.34 -16.93
N GLY A 362 -20.20 4.39 -18.21
CA GLY A 362 -20.39 3.19 -19.03
C GLY A 362 -19.11 2.38 -19.19
N PHE A 363 -17.96 3.04 -19.40
CA PHE A 363 -16.67 2.37 -19.60
C PHE A 363 -16.06 1.91 -18.29
N VAL A 364 -16.10 2.73 -17.25
CA VAL A 364 -15.59 2.38 -15.92
C VAL A 364 -16.37 1.21 -15.33
N ASN A 365 -17.71 1.24 -15.44
CA ASN A 365 -18.54 0.11 -15.02
C ASN A 365 -18.21 -1.15 -15.86
N ALA A 366 -18.10 -1.04 -17.18
CA ALA A 366 -17.75 -2.19 -18.02
C ALA A 366 -16.37 -2.79 -17.69
N ALA A 367 -15.36 -1.97 -17.39
CA ALA A 367 -14.06 -2.43 -16.91
C ALA A 367 -14.19 -3.15 -15.56
N SER A 368 -14.97 -2.61 -14.61
CA SER A 368 -15.16 -3.22 -13.30
C SER A 368 -15.99 -4.52 -13.29
N GLN A 369 -16.52 -4.93 -14.45
CA GLN A 369 -17.43 -6.07 -14.62
C GLN A 369 -16.88 -7.13 -15.58
N THR A 370 -15.57 -7.10 -15.90
CA THR A 370 -14.91 -8.16 -16.67
C THR A 370 -13.79 -8.89 -15.92
N ALA A 371 -13.72 -10.21 -16.11
CA ALA A 371 -12.60 -11.06 -15.68
C ALA A 371 -11.54 -11.24 -16.80
N ASP A 372 -11.77 -10.67 -17.99
CA ASP A 372 -10.81 -10.68 -19.10
C ASP A 372 -9.94 -9.41 -19.06
N ILE A 373 -8.63 -9.60 -18.89
CA ILE A 373 -7.63 -8.53 -18.79
C ILE A 373 -7.59 -7.67 -20.07
N SER A 374 -7.77 -8.25 -21.26
CA SER A 374 -7.75 -7.50 -22.52
C SER A 374 -8.98 -6.62 -22.68
N ILE A 375 -10.16 -7.13 -22.29
CA ILE A 375 -11.38 -6.33 -22.24
C ILE A 375 -11.24 -5.21 -21.21
N PHE A 376 -10.73 -5.52 -20.01
CA PHE A 376 -10.48 -4.53 -18.96
C PHE A 376 -9.61 -3.39 -19.50
N LYS A 377 -8.44 -3.70 -20.06
CA LYS A 377 -7.52 -2.71 -20.62
C LYS A 377 -8.19 -1.84 -21.68
N THR A 378 -8.92 -2.47 -22.60
CA THR A 378 -9.62 -1.74 -23.68
C THR A 378 -10.64 -0.75 -23.11
N LYS A 379 -11.46 -1.18 -22.14
CA LYS A 379 -12.47 -0.33 -21.49
C LYS A 379 -11.83 0.78 -20.65
N THR A 380 -10.76 0.48 -19.92
CA THR A 380 -10.00 1.46 -19.15
C THR A 380 -9.37 2.53 -20.05
N LEU A 381 -8.81 2.15 -21.19
CA LEU A 381 -8.27 3.11 -22.16
C LEU A 381 -9.36 4.01 -22.76
N THR A 382 -10.56 3.49 -23.01
CA THR A 382 -11.69 4.33 -23.44
C THR A 382 -12.20 5.22 -22.30
N ALA A 383 -12.20 4.73 -21.06
CA ALA A 383 -12.52 5.54 -19.89
C ALA A 383 -11.53 6.71 -19.71
N PHE A 384 -10.23 6.47 -19.90
CA PHE A 384 -9.22 7.52 -19.91
C PHE A 384 -9.48 8.58 -20.98
N ASP A 385 -9.85 8.16 -22.19
CA ASP A 385 -10.18 9.08 -23.28
C ASP A 385 -11.38 9.98 -22.95
N GLU A 386 -12.47 9.40 -22.44
CA GLU A 386 -13.63 10.18 -21.98
C GLU A 386 -13.28 11.09 -20.79
N PHE A 387 -12.46 10.61 -19.86
CA PHE A 387 -12.03 11.42 -18.72
C PHE A 387 -11.19 12.63 -19.16
N GLY A 388 -10.29 12.43 -20.13
CA GLY A 388 -9.42 13.46 -20.70
C GLY A 388 -10.21 14.56 -21.42
N LYS A 389 -11.16 14.20 -22.29
CA LYS A 389 -12.06 15.15 -22.99
C LYS A 389 -12.89 16.03 -22.05
N HIS A 390 -13.16 15.55 -20.84
CA HIS A 390 -13.91 16.30 -19.84
C HIS A 390 -13.00 17.05 -18.86
N VAL A 391 -11.68 16.81 -18.92
CA VAL A 391 -10.71 17.25 -17.90
C VAL A 391 -11.27 16.95 -16.50
N GLY A 392 -11.59 15.67 -16.25
CA GLY A 392 -12.22 15.21 -15.00
C GLY A 392 -11.39 15.52 -13.75
N ASN A 393 -10.08 15.65 -13.94
CA ASN A 393 -9.13 16.37 -13.10
C ASN A 393 -7.88 16.67 -13.95
N ILE A 394 -6.85 17.23 -13.36
CA ILE A 394 -5.55 17.46 -14.04
C ILE A 394 -4.49 16.59 -13.37
N PRO A 395 -4.36 15.30 -13.75
CA PRO A 395 -3.18 14.52 -13.39
C PRO A 395 -1.96 15.28 -13.88
N SER A 396 -0.93 15.38 -13.05
CA SER A 396 0.24 16.21 -13.35
C SER A 396 1.52 15.40 -13.29
N PHE A 397 1.73 14.64 -12.21
CA PHE A 397 2.95 13.86 -12.06
C PHE A 397 2.79 12.61 -11.20
N SER A 398 3.68 11.65 -11.43
CA SER A 398 4.05 10.57 -10.52
C SER A 398 5.54 10.71 -10.22
N ARG A 399 5.98 10.38 -9.01
CA ARG A 399 7.42 10.42 -8.67
C ARG A 399 8.08 9.09 -8.98
N GLY A 400 9.35 9.11 -9.36
CA GLY A 400 10.17 7.91 -9.37
C GLY A 400 10.45 7.51 -7.92
N ILE A 401 10.33 6.21 -7.61
CA ILE A 401 10.62 5.72 -6.27
C ILE A 401 12.04 5.15 -6.22
N ARG A 402 12.84 5.72 -5.32
CA ARG A 402 14.12 5.20 -4.87
C ARG A 402 14.18 5.33 -3.36
N ILE A 403 14.14 4.22 -2.64
CA ILE A 403 14.04 4.20 -1.17
C ILE A 403 15.37 3.78 -0.57
N ALA A 404 15.75 4.43 0.53
CA ALA A 404 16.96 4.11 1.26
C ALA A 404 16.71 3.10 2.37
N SER A 405 17.65 2.16 2.52
CA SER A 405 17.77 1.28 3.68
C SER A 405 19.24 1.09 4.04
N LEU A 406 19.52 0.67 5.27
CA LEU A 406 20.87 0.30 5.67
C LEU A 406 21.24 -1.04 5.05
N ARG A 407 22.48 -1.15 4.57
CA ARG A 407 23.02 -2.41 4.03
C ARG A 407 23.12 -3.51 5.08
N ALA A 408 23.28 -3.13 6.35
CA ALA A 408 23.25 -4.07 7.46
C ALA A 408 21.88 -4.75 7.65
N MET A 409 20.81 -4.22 7.05
CA MET A 409 19.51 -4.88 6.95
C MET A 409 19.41 -5.65 5.62
N THR A 410 19.72 -6.94 5.64
CA THR A 410 19.44 -7.81 4.49
C THR A 410 17.99 -8.28 4.51
N GLY A 411 17.48 -8.74 3.36
CA GLY A 411 16.07 -9.12 3.19
C GLY A 411 15.12 -7.98 2.83
N ALA A 412 15.64 -6.81 2.42
CA ALA A 412 14.82 -5.74 1.85
C ALA A 412 14.26 -6.16 0.49
N VAL A 413 12.93 -6.15 0.36
CA VAL A 413 12.21 -6.58 -0.85
C VAL A 413 11.82 -5.36 -1.67
N ASN A 414 12.33 -5.26 -2.89
CA ASN A 414 11.97 -4.18 -3.81
C ASN A 414 10.62 -4.50 -4.47
N GLN A 415 9.51 -4.10 -3.83
CA GLN A 415 8.16 -4.34 -4.35
C GLN A 415 7.84 -3.44 -5.54
N ARG A 416 7.13 -3.97 -6.54
CA ARG A 416 6.64 -3.19 -7.69
C ARG A 416 5.78 -2.02 -7.21
N GLY A 417 6.08 -0.82 -7.67
CA GLY A 417 5.29 0.37 -7.39
C GLY A 417 5.37 0.93 -5.96
N VAL A 418 6.06 0.24 -5.04
CA VAL A 418 6.22 0.63 -3.62
C VAL A 418 7.68 0.72 -3.18
N SER A 419 8.56 -0.13 -3.74
CA SER A 419 9.96 -0.31 -3.33
C SER A 419 10.12 -0.91 -1.91
N TYR A 420 11.20 -0.65 -1.17
CA TYR A 420 11.52 -1.29 0.11
C TYR A 420 10.55 -1.13 1.30
N PRO A 421 9.75 -0.06 1.45
CA PRO A 421 8.93 0.17 2.63
C PRO A 421 7.59 -0.59 2.52
N ASN A 422 7.65 -1.91 2.67
CA ASN A 422 6.50 -2.80 2.51
C ASN A 422 6.55 -3.99 3.48
N THR A 423 5.42 -4.67 3.67
CA THR A 423 5.29 -5.83 4.57
C THR A 423 6.24 -6.97 4.24
N TRP A 424 6.59 -7.22 2.97
CA TRP A 424 7.58 -8.26 2.63
C TRP A 424 8.97 -7.94 3.16
N THR A 425 9.40 -6.67 3.11
CA THR A 425 10.63 -6.23 3.78
C THR A 425 10.55 -6.41 5.29
N LEU A 426 9.38 -6.17 5.90
CA LEU A 426 9.23 -6.26 7.36
C LEU A 426 9.15 -7.72 7.85
N LEU A 427 8.72 -8.63 7.00
CA LEU A 427 8.81 -10.07 7.23
C LEU A 427 10.26 -10.57 7.07
N ASN A 428 10.94 -10.16 6.01
CA ASN A 428 12.23 -10.73 5.59
C ASN A 428 13.46 -10.01 6.17
N GLY A 429 13.31 -8.75 6.56
CA GLY A 429 14.37 -7.87 7.04
C GLY A 429 15.02 -8.36 8.33
N HIS A 430 16.35 -8.46 8.34
CA HIS A 430 17.13 -8.86 9.51
C HIS A 430 18.60 -8.42 9.39
N ASN A 431 19.35 -8.55 10.49
CA ASN A 431 20.77 -8.26 10.54
C ASN A 431 21.58 -9.15 9.58
N ASP A 432 22.30 -8.55 8.65
CA ASP A 432 23.29 -9.25 7.82
C ASP A 432 24.57 -9.49 8.63
N THR A 433 24.68 -10.67 9.24
CA THR A 433 25.87 -11.03 10.03
C THR A 433 27.14 -11.19 9.19
N SER A 434 27.03 -11.26 7.86
CA SER A 434 28.19 -11.32 6.96
C SER A 434 28.73 -9.95 6.59
N TYR A 435 27.99 -8.88 6.91
CA TYR A 435 28.32 -7.51 6.59
C TYR A 435 28.79 -6.75 7.83
N ALA A 436 29.96 -6.11 7.72
CA ALA A 436 30.47 -5.20 8.73
C ALA A 436 30.37 -3.76 8.19
N PRO A 437 29.57 -2.89 8.83
CA PRO A 437 29.46 -1.50 8.42
C PRO A 437 30.80 -0.75 8.46
N SER A 438 30.98 0.21 7.55
CA SER A 438 32.17 1.08 7.53
C SER A 438 32.21 2.04 8.74
N SER A 439 31.04 2.35 9.28
CA SER A 439 30.85 3.10 10.53
C SER A 439 29.93 2.35 11.48
N SER A 440 30.26 2.36 12.77
CA SER A 440 29.45 1.71 13.81
C SER A 440 28.05 2.34 14.00
N LEU A 441 27.79 3.50 13.39
CA LEU A 441 26.48 4.15 13.33
C LEU A 441 25.47 3.32 12.53
N TYR A 442 25.91 2.64 11.47
CA TYR A 442 25.04 1.93 10.53
C TYR A 442 24.86 0.46 10.87
N ARG A 443 24.97 0.10 12.15
CA ARG A 443 24.60 -1.23 12.63
C ARG A 443 23.08 -1.37 12.59
N PHE A 444 22.61 -2.52 12.11
CA PHE A 444 21.20 -2.88 12.14
C PHE A 444 20.60 -2.64 13.53
N GLY A 445 19.46 -1.94 13.58
CA GLY A 445 18.73 -1.65 14.81
C GLY A 445 19.52 -0.84 15.83
N GLY A 446 20.56 -0.11 15.42
CA GLY A 446 21.49 0.56 16.33
C GLY A 446 22.31 -0.43 17.19
N GLY A 447 22.44 -1.68 16.76
CA GLY A 447 23.01 -2.79 17.52
C GLY A 447 21.97 -3.65 18.25
N SER A 448 20.68 -3.40 18.06
CA SER A 448 19.59 -4.27 18.51
C SER A 448 19.01 -5.11 17.35
N ASN A 449 18.19 -6.11 17.64
CA ASN A 449 17.47 -6.86 16.61
C ASN A 449 16.10 -6.21 16.28
N THR A 450 16.09 -4.91 16.00
CA THR A 450 14.87 -4.11 15.75
C THR A 450 14.98 -3.41 14.41
N ILE A 451 13.97 -3.51 13.55
CA ILE A 451 13.88 -2.66 12.36
C ILE A 451 13.38 -1.28 12.82
N ARG A 452 14.18 -0.23 12.64
CA ARG A 452 13.77 1.16 12.86
C ARG A 452 13.32 1.76 11.54
N TRP A 453 12.01 1.89 11.37
CA TRP A 453 11.39 2.38 10.16
C TRP A 453 10.94 3.84 10.34
N GLY A 454 11.57 4.74 9.60
CA GLY A 454 11.17 6.14 9.54
C GLY A 454 9.83 6.30 8.83
N GLN A 455 9.02 7.24 9.31
CA GLN A 455 7.75 7.61 8.72
C GLN A 455 7.75 9.12 8.52
N ARG A 456 7.76 9.58 7.27
CA ARG A 456 7.81 11.00 6.92
C ARG A 456 6.81 11.87 7.66
N GLN A 457 5.63 11.34 7.99
CA GLN A 457 4.57 12.02 8.73
C GLN A 457 3.95 11.09 9.77
N GLY A 458 3.45 11.68 10.85
CA GLY A 458 2.66 11.04 11.90
C GLY A 458 1.30 10.48 11.48
N THR A 459 0.66 9.76 12.41
CA THR A 459 -0.67 9.17 12.30
C THR A 459 -1.73 10.03 12.99
N THR A 460 -2.98 9.96 12.52
CA THR A 460 -4.12 10.62 13.21
C THR A 460 -5.09 9.58 13.77
N VAL A 461 -5.41 8.55 12.98
CA VAL A 461 -6.30 7.46 13.38
C VAL A 461 -5.74 6.12 12.87
N LEU A 462 -5.73 5.09 13.72
CA LEU A 462 -5.38 3.73 13.30
C LEU A 462 -6.61 2.82 13.12
N ASN A 463 -7.79 3.38 13.38
CA ASN A 463 -9.06 2.71 13.20
C ASN A 463 -9.30 2.35 11.72
N PRO A 464 -9.44 1.06 11.35
CA PRO A 464 -9.63 0.67 9.94
C PRO A 464 -10.85 1.30 9.25
N PHE A 465 -11.88 1.72 10.00
CA PHE A 465 -13.03 2.43 9.44
C PHE A 465 -12.74 3.89 9.09
N LYS A 466 -11.68 4.49 9.64
CA LYS A 466 -11.37 5.93 9.52
C LYS A 466 -9.98 6.23 8.95
N ALA A 467 -9.08 5.25 8.90
CA ALA A 467 -7.75 5.40 8.32
C ALA A 467 -7.84 5.81 6.83
N GLN A 468 -7.00 6.77 6.46
CA GLN A 468 -7.00 7.37 5.11
C GLN A 468 -5.59 7.49 4.53
N THR A 469 -4.57 7.57 5.36
CA THR A 469 -3.21 7.88 4.93
C THR A 469 -2.32 6.64 4.85
N LEU A 470 -1.30 6.70 3.99
CA LEU A 470 -0.29 5.64 3.87
C LEU A 470 0.34 5.27 5.22
N TRP A 471 0.66 6.27 6.06
CA TRP A 471 1.30 6.07 7.36
C TRP A 471 0.43 5.32 8.36
N GLU A 472 -0.88 5.49 8.30
CA GLU A 472 -1.82 4.72 9.12
C GLU A 472 -1.87 3.27 8.62
N PHE A 473 -1.96 3.06 7.31
CA PHE A 473 -1.96 1.72 6.72
C PHE A 473 -0.63 0.96 6.89
N ASN A 474 0.49 1.66 6.97
CA ASN A 474 1.80 1.07 7.27
C ASN A 474 1.81 0.38 8.65
N VAL A 475 1.06 0.88 9.64
CA VAL A 475 0.96 0.25 10.97
C VAL A 475 -0.16 -0.79 10.99
N ILE A 476 -1.33 -0.47 10.40
CA ILE A 476 -2.51 -1.36 10.35
C ILE A 476 -2.15 -2.70 9.70
N SER A 477 -1.40 -2.68 8.60
CA SER A 477 -1.03 -3.88 7.82
C SER A 477 -0.06 -4.81 8.57
N GLU A 478 0.63 -4.31 9.59
CA GLU A 478 1.54 -5.11 10.41
C GLU A 478 0.83 -5.77 11.60
N VAL A 479 -0.33 -5.25 12.00
CA VAL A 479 -1.16 -5.78 13.10
C VAL A 479 -2.32 -6.65 12.60
N TYR A 480 -2.96 -6.29 11.49
CA TYR A 480 -4.08 -7.03 10.89
C TYR A 480 -3.65 -7.74 9.60
N ASP A 481 -3.97 -9.04 9.46
CA ASP A 481 -3.82 -9.72 8.16
C ASP A 481 -5.04 -9.51 7.27
N THR A 482 -4.83 -9.82 6.00
CA THR A 482 -5.85 -9.96 4.95
C THR A 482 -6.05 -11.45 4.61
N ILE A 483 -7.19 -11.80 3.99
CA ILE A 483 -7.44 -13.21 3.58
C ILE A 483 -6.43 -13.66 2.52
N PHE A 484 -6.07 -12.75 1.64
CA PHE A 484 -5.15 -12.96 0.52
C PHE A 484 -4.02 -11.94 0.52
N ALA A 485 -2.90 -12.26 -0.11
CA ALA A 485 -1.79 -11.32 -0.28
C ALA A 485 -1.35 -11.28 -1.75
N ALA A 486 -0.92 -10.12 -2.24
CA ALA A 486 -0.43 -9.96 -3.60
C ALA A 486 1.09 -10.20 -3.66
N SER A 487 1.59 -10.90 -4.67
CA SER A 487 3.03 -11.04 -4.90
C SER A 487 3.70 -9.65 -4.99
N PRO A 488 4.87 -9.44 -4.34
CA PRO A 488 5.56 -8.15 -4.40
C PRO A 488 6.09 -7.82 -5.81
N ILE A 489 6.33 -8.84 -6.63
CA ILE A 489 6.92 -8.69 -7.97
C ILE A 489 5.83 -8.69 -9.04
N GLN A 490 4.79 -9.52 -8.85
CA GLN A 490 3.69 -9.70 -9.80
C GLN A 490 2.35 -9.46 -9.09
N PRO A 491 1.92 -8.21 -8.80
CA PRO A 491 0.80 -7.93 -7.91
C PRO A 491 -0.58 -8.43 -8.38
N ALA A 492 -0.71 -8.89 -9.62
CA ALA A 492 -1.90 -9.59 -10.10
C ALA A 492 -1.97 -11.07 -9.64
N ASN A 493 -0.84 -11.63 -9.20
CA ASN A 493 -0.74 -12.98 -8.66
C ASN A 493 -1.04 -12.93 -7.16
N ILE A 494 -2.24 -13.40 -6.80
CA ILE A 494 -2.78 -13.34 -5.44
C ILE A 494 -2.67 -14.71 -4.76
N ILE A 495 -2.02 -14.76 -3.60
CA ILE A 495 -1.84 -15.97 -2.80
C ILE A 495 -2.85 -16.03 -1.65
N CYS A 496 -3.22 -17.25 -1.27
CA CYS A 496 -3.86 -17.53 0.00
C CYS A 496 -2.94 -17.08 1.14
N TRP A 497 -3.41 -16.15 1.97
CA TRP A 497 -2.64 -15.64 3.10
C TRP A 497 -3.10 -16.28 4.42
N MET A 498 -4.37 -16.09 4.77
CA MET A 498 -5.04 -16.75 5.91
C MET A 498 -5.76 -18.06 5.52
N CYS A 499 -5.73 -18.43 4.24
CA CYS A 499 -6.41 -19.62 3.71
C CYS A 499 -5.46 -20.72 3.28
N ASN A 500 -6.00 -21.92 3.12
CA ASN A 500 -5.33 -23.05 2.47
C ASN A 500 -5.66 -23.10 0.97
N THR A 501 -6.93 -22.87 0.64
CA THR A 501 -7.39 -22.84 -0.76
C THR A 501 -8.49 -21.81 -0.96
N TYR A 502 -8.69 -21.42 -2.21
CA TYR A 502 -9.91 -20.75 -2.65
C TYR A 502 -10.34 -21.27 -4.03
N LYS A 503 -11.62 -21.13 -4.34
CA LYS A 503 -12.18 -21.43 -5.65
C LYS A 503 -13.08 -20.30 -6.11
N ILE A 504 -12.82 -19.82 -7.32
CA ILE A 504 -13.66 -18.82 -8.00
C ILE A 504 -14.68 -19.54 -8.89
N SER A 505 -15.93 -19.13 -8.80
CA SER A 505 -17.01 -19.56 -9.71
C SER A 505 -17.94 -18.39 -10.02
N VAL A 506 -18.80 -18.55 -11.01
CA VAL A 506 -19.78 -17.54 -11.42
C VAL A 506 -21.17 -18.17 -11.34
N ASP A 507 -22.10 -17.49 -10.67
CA ASP A 507 -23.48 -17.97 -10.55
C ASP A 507 -24.30 -17.69 -11.84
N SER A 508 -25.55 -18.18 -11.86
CA SER A 508 -26.44 -17.97 -13.01
C SER A 508 -26.84 -16.50 -13.24
N GLN A 509 -26.58 -15.61 -12.28
CA GLN A 509 -26.81 -14.18 -12.36
C GLN A 509 -25.57 -13.41 -12.84
N GLY A 510 -24.46 -14.12 -13.10
CA GLY A 510 -23.20 -13.53 -13.53
C GLY A 510 -22.34 -12.98 -12.38
N ASN A 511 -22.66 -13.30 -11.13
CA ASN A 511 -21.91 -12.84 -9.95
C ASN A 511 -20.80 -13.81 -9.58
N THR A 512 -19.65 -13.27 -9.20
CA THR A 512 -18.50 -14.06 -8.73
C THR A 512 -18.72 -14.56 -7.30
N HIS A 513 -18.45 -15.85 -7.10
CA HIS A 513 -18.35 -16.52 -5.82
C HIS A 513 -16.89 -16.90 -5.56
N ILE A 514 -16.34 -16.48 -4.43
CA ILE A 514 -15.00 -16.85 -3.95
C ILE A 514 -15.19 -17.71 -2.70
N LEU A 515 -15.17 -19.03 -2.89
CA LEU A 515 -15.25 -20.00 -1.81
C LEU A 515 -13.86 -20.18 -1.20
N VAL A 516 -13.69 -19.79 0.06
CA VAL A 516 -12.41 -19.78 0.78
C VAL A 516 -12.43 -20.80 1.90
N GLN A 517 -11.39 -21.63 1.96
CA GLN A 517 -11.10 -22.52 3.07
C GLN A 517 -9.97 -21.90 3.92
N LEU A 518 -10.33 -21.31 5.06
CA LEU A 518 -9.40 -20.75 6.04
C LEU A 518 -8.51 -21.84 6.65
N LYS A 519 -7.36 -21.41 7.17
CA LYS A 519 -6.50 -22.24 8.02
C LYS A 519 -7.19 -22.54 9.35
N ASN A 520 -6.98 -23.74 9.88
CA ASN A 520 -7.63 -24.22 11.11
C ASN A 520 -7.02 -23.64 12.40
N ASN A 521 -5.77 -23.19 12.33
CA ASN A 521 -4.93 -22.86 13.47
C ASN A 521 -4.71 -21.34 13.65
N LEU A 522 -5.54 -20.51 13.03
CA LEU A 522 -5.43 -19.05 13.15
C LEU A 522 -5.84 -18.59 14.57
N ARG A 523 -5.10 -17.61 15.10
CA ARG A 523 -5.36 -16.98 16.39
C ARG A 523 -5.25 -15.46 16.27
N TRP A 524 -6.20 -14.76 16.86
CA TRP A 524 -6.03 -13.37 17.24
C TRP A 524 -4.93 -13.26 18.30
N GLN A 525 -4.26 -12.12 18.37
CA GLN A 525 -3.16 -11.87 19.31
C GLN A 525 -3.58 -11.96 20.79
N ASP A 526 -4.88 -11.96 21.11
CA ASP A 526 -5.43 -12.22 22.44
C ASP A 526 -5.73 -13.71 22.73
N GLY A 527 -5.57 -14.58 21.73
CA GLY A 527 -5.78 -16.03 21.81
C GLY A 527 -7.16 -16.52 21.37
N VAL A 528 -8.07 -15.62 20.97
CA VAL A 528 -9.35 -16.05 20.38
C VAL A 528 -9.10 -16.64 18.99
N PRO A 529 -9.70 -17.78 18.62
CA PRO A 529 -9.59 -18.33 17.27
C PRO A 529 -10.18 -17.42 16.21
N VAL A 530 -9.42 -17.17 15.13
CA VAL A 530 -9.95 -16.50 13.94
C VAL A 530 -10.81 -17.50 13.17
N ASN A 531 -11.97 -17.06 12.69
CA ASN A 531 -12.89 -17.91 11.96
C ASN A 531 -13.64 -17.16 10.83
N ALA A 532 -14.40 -17.91 10.05
CA ALA A 532 -15.21 -17.41 8.93
C ALA A 532 -16.20 -16.30 9.31
N SER A 533 -16.66 -16.24 10.57
CA SER A 533 -17.55 -15.18 11.05
C SER A 533 -16.81 -13.85 11.18
N ASP A 534 -15.50 -13.86 11.47
CA ASP A 534 -14.67 -12.64 11.47
C ASP A 534 -14.51 -12.07 10.07
N VAL A 535 -14.35 -12.95 9.06
CA VAL A 535 -14.35 -12.57 7.65
C VAL A 535 -15.68 -11.93 7.25
N LYS A 536 -16.79 -12.59 7.55
CA LYS A 536 -18.14 -12.07 7.29
C LYS A 536 -18.36 -10.72 7.97
N PHE A 537 -17.99 -10.61 9.25
CA PHE A 537 -18.09 -9.38 10.02
C PHE A 537 -17.31 -8.24 9.38
N SER A 538 -16.03 -8.48 9.06
CA SER A 538 -15.13 -7.45 8.53
C SER A 538 -15.65 -6.93 7.18
N LEU A 539 -15.89 -7.82 6.22
CA LEU A 539 -16.25 -7.43 4.85
C LEU A 539 -17.60 -6.72 4.76
N LEU A 540 -18.62 -7.22 5.48
CA LEU A 540 -19.95 -6.59 5.46
C LEU A 540 -19.94 -5.25 6.19
N ASN A 541 -19.21 -5.11 7.30
CA ASN A 541 -19.15 -3.84 8.00
C ASN A 541 -18.33 -2.79 7.25
N TYR A 542 -17.25 -3.13 6.55
CA TYR A 542 -16.58 -2.14 5.70
C TYR A 542 -17.45 -1.63 4.53
N ARG A 543 -18.41 -2.45 4.07
CA ARG A 543 -19.36 -2.06 3.03
C ARG A 543 -20.47 -1.17 3.58
N ASP A 544 -21.04 -1.56 4.73
CA ASP A 544 -22.29 -0.97 5.25
C ASP A 544 -22.07 0.11 6.32
N VAL A 545 -20.86 0.23 6.85
CA VAL A 545 -20.42 1.31 7.75
C VAL A 545 -19.41 2.17 6.99
N PRO A 546 -19.45 3.52 7.09
CA PRO A 546 -18.48 4.38 6.42
C PRO A 546 -17.04 4.01 6.81
N ALA A 547 -16.34 3.33 5.89
CA ALA A 547 -15.02 2.74 6.10
C ALA A 547 -13.93 3.47 5.30
N ALA A 548 -14.05 4.80 5.16
CA ALA A 548 -13.12 5.67 4.45
C ALA A 548 -12.46 4.99 3.22
N ALA A 549 -11.14 4.77 3.26
CA ALA A 549 -10.39 4.18 2.16
C ALA A 549 -10.71 2.71 1.86
N LEU A 550 -11.18 1.92 2.85
CA LEU A 550 -11.49 0.50 2.66
C LEU A 550 -12.86 0.25 1.99
N SER A 551 -13.77 1.22 2.04
CA SER A 551 -15.09 1.10 1.42
C SER A 551 -15.03 0.77 -0.08
N GLY A 552 -14.03 1.31 -0.78
CA GLY A 552 -13.78 1.04 -2.19
C GLY A 552 -13.49 -0.44 -2.49
N ASN A 553 -12.73 -1.12 -1.62
CA ASN A 553 -12.34 -2.52 -1.82
C ASN A 553 -13.54 -3.48 -1.77
N VAL A 554 -14.58 -3.11 -1.02
CA VAL A 554 -15.77 -3.93 -0.78
C VAL A 554 -17.04 -3.37 -1.44
N ALA A 555 -16.92 -2.32 -2.28
CA ALA A 555 -18.06 -1.66 -2.91
C ALA A 555 -18.92 -2.62 -3.76
N GLN A 556 -18.29 -3.62 -4.38
CA GLN A 556 -18.98 -4.64 -5.18
C GLN A 556 -19.38 -5.90 -4.38
N LEU A 557 -19.21 -5.91 -3.05
CA LEU A 557 -19.59 -7.06 -2.22
C LEU A 557 -21.11 -7.17 -2.11
N LEU A 558 -21.67 -8.30 -2.54
CA LEU A 558 -23.11 -8.58 -2.40
C LEU A 558 -23.43 -9.26 -1.07
N GLY A 559 -22.58 -10.17 -0.61
CA GLY A 559 -22.79 -10.87 0.65
C GLY A 559 -21.69 -11.86 1.00
N VAL A 560 -21.75 -12.38 2.22
CA VAL A 560 -20.82 -13.39 2.72
C VAL A 560 -21.61 -14.49 3.43
N THR A 561 -21.42 -15.73 3.02
CA THR A 561 -22.09 -16.92 3.57
C THR A 561 -21.07 -17.78 4.31
N VAL A 562 -21.34 -18.07 5.58
CA VAL A 562 -20.51 -18.94 6.41
C VAL A 562 -21.10 -20.36 6.38
N TYR A 563 -20.31 -21.34 5.93
CA TYR A 563 -20.71 -22.76 5.91
C TYR A 563 -20.16 -23.53 7.12
N SER A 564 -19.01 -23.13 7.65
CA SER A 564 -18.40 -23.66 8.87
C SER A 564 -17.47 -22.62 9.48
N SER A 565 -16.80 -22.92 10.60
CA SER A 565 -15.81 -22.03 11.21
C SER A 565 -14.64 -21.66 10.27
N THR A 566 -14.41 -22.43 9.21
CA THR A 566 -13.29 -22.22 8.28
C THR A 566 -13.71 -22.13 6.81
N LEU A 567 -14.97 -22.40 6.47
CA LEU A 567 -15.45 -22.37 5.09
C LEU A 567 -16.41 -21.20 4.90
N VAL A 568 -16.03 -20.27 4.03
CA VAL A 568 -16.78 -19.04 3.75
C VAL A 568 -16.87 -18.79 2.25
N ASP A 569 -18.02 -18.34 1.79
CA ASP A 569 -18.25 -17.93 0.41
C ASP A 569 -18.52 -16.43 0.34
N ILE A 570 -17.64 -15.73 -0.39
CA ILE A 570 -17.72 -14.29 -0.61
C ILE A 570 -18.34 -14.06 -1.98
N LYS A 571 -19.53 -13.45 -2.00
CA LYS A 571 -20.26 -13.16 -3.23
C LYS A 571 -20.03 -11.71 -3.65
N MET A 572 -19.47 -11.52 -4.83
CA MET A 572 -19.16 -10.24 -5.46
C MET A 572 -20.07 -9.99 -6.67
N GLN A 573 -20.42 -8.74 -6.91
CA GLN A 573 -21.23 -8.34 -8.06
C GLN A 573 -20.44 -8.50 -9.36
N GLY A 574 -21.04 -9.18 -10.33
CA GLY A 574 -20.42 -9.41 -11.63
C GLY A 574 -19.12 -10.20 -11.58
N GLN A 575 -18.33 -10.09 -12.65
CA GLN A 575 -17.05 -10.79 -12.82
C GLN A 575 -15.93 -9.77 -12.94
N SER A 576 -15.09 -9.56 -11.93
CA SER A 576 -14.01 -8.56 -12.00
C SER A 576 -12.65 -9.18 -11.73
N ILE A 577 -11.65 -8.79 -12.52
CA ILE A 577 -10.23 -9.11 -12.22
C ILE A 577 -9.77 -8.52 -10.88
N SER A 578 -10.42 -7.45 -10.42
CA SER A 578 -10.05 -6.73 -9.20
C SER A 578 -10.67 -7.30 -7.94
N HIS A 579 -11.67 -8.20 -8.02
CA HIS A 579 -12.36 -8.72 -6.84
C HIS A 579 -11.39 -9.30 -5.81
N ILE A 580 -10.52 -10.21 -6.23
CA ILE A 580 -9.57 -10.86 -5.32
C ILE A 580 -8.39 -9.95 -4.95
N VAL A 581 -8.00 -9.02 -5.82
CA VAL A 581 -6.96 -8.01 -5.56
C VAL A 581 -7.42 -7.06 -4.44
N ASN A 582 -8.65 -6.57 -4.51
CA ASN A 582 -9.24 -5.69 -3.50
C ASN A 582 -9.36 -6.40 -2.14
N LEU A 583 -9.77 -7.67 -2.13
CA LEU A 583 -9.81 -8.48 -0.92
C LEU A 583 -8.41 -8.74 -0.35
N ALA A 584 -7.36 -8.76 -1.18
CA ALA A 584 -5.98 -8.86 -0.72
C ALA A 584 -5.46 -7.60 -0.01
N GLY A 585 -6.14 -6.46 -0.19
CA GLY A 585 -5.89 -5.20 0.52
C GLY A 585 -6.90 -4.89 1.62
N THR A 586 -7.73 -5.85 2.04
CA THR A 586 -8.80 -5.62 3.03
C THR A 586 -8.51 -6.34 4.35
N PRO A 587 -8.14 -5.63 5.44
CA PRO A 587 -7.74 -6.23 6.71
C PRO A 587 -8.91 -6.87 7.44
N ILE A 588 -8.73 -8.08 7.98
CA ILE A 588 -9.73 -8.76 8.81
C ILE A 588 -9.59 -8.31 10.26
N ILE A 589 -10.70 -7.92 10.87
CA ILE A 589 -10.77 -7.41 12.24
C ILE A 589 -11.53 -8.39 13.16
N PRO A 590 -11.16 -8.47 14.46
CA PRO A 590 -11.75 -9.42 15.40
C PRO A 590 -13.21 -9.08 15.73
N ARG A 591 -14.14 -9.91 15.29
CA ARG A 591 -15.57 -9.69 15.53
C ARG A 591 -15.87 -9.53 17.02
N HIS A 592 -15.26 -10.36 17.87
CA HIS A 592 -15.50 -10.33 19.31
C HIS A 592 -15.10 -9.03 20.01
N ILE A 593 -14.28 -8.19 19.34
CA ILE A 593 -13.89 -6.87 19.83
C ILE A 593 -14.76 -5.78 19.21
N TRP A 594 -15.05 -5.85 17.92
CA TRP A 594 -15.63 -4.75 17.17
C TRP A 594 -17.16 -4.82 17.04
N GLU A 595 -17.76 -6.00 17.20
CA GLU A 595 -19.20 -6.22 17.04
C GLU A 595 -20.00 -5.56 18.17
N LEU A 596 -21.12 -4.92 17.80
CA LEU A 596 -22.10 -4.43 18.75
C LEU A 596 -22.81 -5.62 19.39
N LEU A 597 -22.62 -5.80 20.69
CA LEU A 597 -23.14 -6.97 21.41
C LEU A 597 -24.65 -7.11 21.25
N GLY A 598 -25.08 -8.26 20.72
CA GLY A 598 -26.49 -8.61 20.51
C GLY A 598 -27.10 -8.13 19.19
N ASP A 599 -26.37 -7.37 18.38
CA ASP A 599 -26.82 -6.99 17.04
C ASP A 599 -26.84 -8.21 16.09
N LYS A 600 -27.81 -8.24 15.17
CA LYS A 600 -28.02 -9.34 14.23
C LYS A 600 -28.29 -8.87 12.80
N THR A 601 -27.76 -7.69 12.44
CA THR A 601 -28.01 -7.08 11.12
C THR A 601 -27.70 -8.05 9.96
N TYR A 602 -26.65 -8.88 10.09
CA TYR A 602 -26.24 -9.84 9.07
C TYR A 602 -26.61 -11.29 9.42
N GLY A 603 -27.61 -11.47 10.29
CA GLY A 603 -28.11 -12.75 10.76
C GLY A 603 -27.39 -13.25 12.00
N ASP A 604 -26.37 -14.09 11.80
CA ASP A 604 -25.49 -14.67 12.83
C ASP A 604 -24.36 -13.71 13.27
N VAL A 605 -24.19 -12.62 12.54
CA VAL A 605 -23.19 -11.57 12.78
C VAL A 605 -23.89 -10.20 12.81
N GLY A 606 -23.46 -9.32 13.70
CA GLY A 606 -23.96 -7.98 13.89
C GLY A 606 -23.13 -6.89 13.21
N ARG A 607 -23.61 -5.65 13.33
CA ARG A 607 -22.90 -4.44 12.96
C ARG A 607 -21.72 -4.15 13.89
N ALA A 608 -20.74 -3.41 13.37
CA ALA A 608 -19.68 -2.83 14.17
C ALA A 608 -20.28 -1.81 15.16
N ASP A 609 -19.74 -1.80 16.39
CA ASP A 609 -20.13 -0.87 17.45
C ASP A 609 -19.90 0.59 17.00
N PRO A 610 -20.95 1.42 16.88
CA PRO A 610 -20.81 2.81 16.45
C PRO A 610 -19.86 3.63 17.32
N ALA A 611 -19.71 3.29 18.61
CA ALA A 611 -18.75 3.96 19.47
C ALA A 611 -17.30 3.68 19.05
N LYS A 612 -17.04 2.51 18.45
CA LYS A 612 -15.72 2.07 17.97
C LYS A 612 -15.44 2.50 16.55
N THR A 613 -16.44 2.87 15.75
CA THR A 613 -16.26 3.37 14.38
C THR A 613 -16.22 4.91 14.30
N SER A 614 -16.41 5.58 15.44
CA SER A 614 -16.24 7.03 15.58
C SER A 614 -14.78 7.47 15.38
N VAL A 615 -14.59 8.67 14.83
CA VAL A 615 -13.29 9.34 14.73
C VAL A 615 -12.62 9.60 16.08
N SER A 616 -13.40 9.67 17.16
CA SER A 616 -12.90 9.88 18.52
C SER A 616 -12.40 8.59 19.19
N TYR A 617 -12.63 7.42 18.58
CA TYR A 617 -12.23 6.15 19.16
C TYR A 617 -10.75 5.89 18.93
N ASP A 618 -9.98 5.85 20.02
CA ASP A 618 -8.58 5.44 20.02
C ASP A 618 -8.45 3.98 20.46
N MET A 619 -8.12 3.13 19.49
CA MET A 619 -7.99 1.70 19.70
C MET A 619 -6.77 1.28 20.53
N ILE A 620 -5.69 2.08 20.55
CA ILE A 620 -4.52 1.80 21.40
C ILE A 620 -4.88 2.13 22.84
N THR A 621 -5.51 3.29 23.06
CA THR A 621 -5.97 3.69 24.39
C THR A 621 -7.06 2.75 24.92
N GLY A 622 -7.95 2.29 24.04
CA GLY A 622 -9.00 1.32 24.37
C GLY A 622 -8.52 -0.12 24.60
N GLY A 623 -7.25 -0.43 24.33
CA GLY A 623 -6.73 -1.80 24.46
C GLY A 623 -7.26 -2.77 23.41
N THR A 624 -7.69 -2.27 22.26
CA THR A 624 -8.32 -3.05 21.20
C THR A 624 -7.49 -3.11 19.92
N PHE A 625 -6.22 -2.68 19.95
CA PHE A 625 -5.32 -2.81 18.80
C PHE A 625 -4.73 -4.22 18.70
N ILE A 626 -5.63 -5.18 18.53
CA ILE A 626 -5.40 -6.62 18.52
C ILE A 626 -5.77 -7.11 17.13
N GLY A 627 -4.83 -7.76 16.43
CA GLY A 627 -5.06 -8.36 15.13
C GLY A 627 -4.47 -9.76 15.04
N SER A 628 -4.21 -10.25 13.83
CA SER A 628 -3.64 -11.58 13.56
C SER A 628 -2.29 -11.52 12.86
N GLY A 629 -1.85 -10.30 12.50
CA GLY A 629 -0.67 -10.03 11.68
C GLY A 629 0.66 -10.34 12.36
N PRO A 630 1.77 -10.11 11.65
CA PRO A 630 3.12 -10.49 12.09
C PRO A 630 3.57 -9.81 13.37
N TYR A 631 3.03 -8.63 13.68
CA TYR A 631 3.43 -7.83 14.83
C TYR A 631 2.24 -7.45 15.71
N MET A 632 2.48 -7.33 17.01
CA MET A 632 1.49 -7.03 18.04
C MET A 632 1.84 -5.77 18.83
N CYS A 633 0.82 -4.96 19.12
CA CYS A 633 0.94 -3.86 20.06
C CYS A 633 1.01 -4.43 21.48
N LYS A 634 2.15 -4.29 22.15
CA LYS A 634 2.37 -4.76 23.52
C LYS A 634 2.89 -3.63 24.39
N SER A 635 2.26 -3.44 25.55
CA SER A 635 2.57 -2.30 26.40
C SER A 635 3.98 -2.35 26.95
N VAL A 636 4.69 -1.22 26.83
CA VAL A 636 6.01 -1.00 27.43
C VAL A 636 5.96 -0.16 28.69
N PHE A 637 4.76 0.18 29.18
CA PHE A 637 4.58 1.07 30.33
C PHE A 637 4.35 0.30 31.62
N PRO A 638 4.91 0.74 32.77
CA PRO A 638 4.79 0.03 34.03
C PRO A 638 3.37 -0.38 34.49
N PRO A 639 2.30 0.42 34.28
CA PRO A 639 0.96 0.08 34.78
C PRO A 639 0.37 -1.22 34.21
N ASP A 640 0.78 -1.60 33.00
CA ASP A 640 0.18 -2.68 32.22
C ASP A 640 1.23 -3.35 31.32
N THR A 641 2.49 -3.39 31.77
CA THR A 641 3.61 -3.92 30.97
C THR A 641 3.28 -5.32 30.47
N GLY A 642 3.42 -5.50 29.16
CA GLY A 642 3.15 -6.75 28.49
C GLY A 642 1.70 -7.00 28.11
N HIS A 643 0.76 -6.11 28.44
CA HIS A 643 -0.61 -6.20 27.98
C HIS A 643 -0.70 -6.00 26.46
N ILE A 644 -1.49 -6.84 25.80
CA ILE A 644 -1.65 -6.83 24.33
C ILE A 644 -2.78 -5.87 23.94
N GLY A 645 -2.60 -5.16 22.83
CA GLY A 645 -3.59 -4.23 22.27
C GLY A 645 -3.45 -2.78 22.74
N THR A 646 -2.51 -2.47 23.63
CA THR A 646 -2.28 -1.12 24.17
C THR A 646 -0.80 -0.81 24.40
N GLY A 647 -0.49 0.47 24.65
CA GLY A 647 0.76 0.91 25.26
C GLY A 647 2.02 0.71 24.41
N CYS A 648 1.86 0.43 23.11
CA CYS A 648 2.97 0.35 22.16
C CYS A 648 3.43 1.72 21.66
N SER A 649 2.67 2.80 21.87
CA SER A 649 2.97 4.13 21.36
C SER A 649 3.52 5.10 22.42
N ARG A 650 4.41 6.00 21.96
CA ARG A 650 5.05 7.06 22.76
C ARG A 650 4.94 8.40 22.05
N ASN A 651 4.64 9.45 22.82
CA ASN A 651 4.81 10.83 22.37
C ASN A 651 6.31 11.19 22.32
N SER A 652 6.63 12.35 21.74
CA SER A 652 8.01 12.83 21.61
C SER A 652 8.74 13.04 22.95
N ASP A 653 8.01 13.32 24.02
CA ASP A 653 8.54 13.43 25.39
C ASP A 653 8.73 12.08 26.11
N GLY A 654 8.41 10.97 25.42
CA GLY A 654 8.48 9.61 25.96
C GLY A 654 7.27 9.20 26.81
N SER A 655 6.29 10.09 27.02
CA SER A 655 5.02 9.75 27.67
C SER A 655 4.19 8.78 26.83
N ARG A 656 3.20 8.13 27.46
CA ARG A 656 2.28 7.23 26.78
C ARG A 656 1.51 7.96 25.69
N GLY A 657 1.64 7.47 24.46
CA GLY A 657 0.89 7.93 23.30
C GLY A 657 -0.42 7.16 23.11
N GLY A 658 -1.24 7.67 22.19
CA GLY A 658 -2.40 7.00 21.63
C GLY A 658 -2.16 6.57 20.18
N GLN A 659 -3.21 6.56 19.36
CA GLN A 659 -3.11 6.33 17.91
C GLN A 659 -2.67 7.58 17.11
N ALA A 660 -2.91 8.77 17.64
CA ALA A 660 -2.55 10.04 17.02
C ALA A 660 -1.15 10.45 17.48
N LEU A 661 -0.17 10.42 16.58
CA LEU A 661 1.23 10.68 16.91
C LEU A 661 1.80 11.77 16.02
N GLY A 662 2.40 12.77 16.64
CA GLY A 662 3.14 13.83 15.95
C GLY A 662 4.61 13.48 15.70
N PRO A 663 5.38 14.44 15.17
CA PRO A 663 6.83 14.30 14.97
C PRO A 663 7.55 13.85 16.25
N GLN A 664 8.55 12.98 16.07
CA GLN A 664 9.33 12.27 17.11
C GLN A 664 8.52 11.32 18.00
N GLY A 665 7.21 11.17 17.77
CA GLY A 665 6.45 10.06 18.31
C GLY A 665 6.93 8.72 17.74
N SER A 666 6.59 7.62 18.41
CA SER A 666 6.95 6.28 17.94
C SER A 666 5.91 5.22 18.32
N ILE A 667 5.87 4.13 17.54
CA ILE A 667 5.16 2.90 17.86
C ILE A 667 6.17 1.75 17.86
N LEU A 668 6.26 0.99 18.94
CA LEU A 668 7.07 -0.22 19.04
C LEU A 668 6.15 -1.45 19.04
N LEU A 669 6.25 -2.25 17.98
CA LEU A 669 5.55 -3.51 17.87
C LEU A 669 6.51 -4.69 18.09
N TYR A 670 5.97 -5.74 18.71
CA TYR A 670 6.66 -6.99 19.01
C TYR A 670 6.21 -8.07 18.04
N PRO A 671 7.02 -9.10 17.75
CA PRO A 671 6.61 -10.15 16.85
C PRO A 671 5.48 -10.92 17.54
N TYR A 672 4.47 -11.33 16.78
CA TYR A 672 3.42 -12.16 17.34
C TYR A 672 3.93 -13.58 17.58
N ASP A 673 4.54 -13.79 18.74
CA ASP A 673 4.88 -15.10 19.28
C ASP A 673 4.70 -15.06 20.81
N ARG A 674 3.63 -15.72 21.26
CA ARG A 674 3.29 -15.85 22.68
C ARG A 674 3.42 -17.31 23.15
N THR A 675 4.07 -18.17 22.37
CA THR A 675 4.25 -19.59 22.70
C THR A 675 4.99 -19.81 24.02
N GLY A 676 5.87 -18.87 24.40
CA GLY A 676 6.62 -18.89 25.65
C GLY A 676 5.99 -18.21 26.85
N GLU A 677 4.75 -17.77 26.75
CA GLU A 677 4.05 -17.22 27.91
C GLU A 677 3.73 -18.28 28.96
N SER A 678 3.81 -17.89 30.23
CA SER A 678 3.57 -18.80 31.36
C SER A 678 2.14 -19.35 31.31
N GLY A 679 2.00 -20.67 31.37
CA GLY A 679 0.70 -21.35 31.33
C GLY A 679 0.10 -21.49 29.93
N ASN A 680 0.78 -21.03 28.88
CA ASN A 680 0.32 -21.29 27.52
C ASN A 680 0.36 -22.79 27.20
N VAL A 681 -0.72 -23.26 26.58
CA VAL A 681 -0.88 -24.65 26.11
C VAL A 681 -1.24 -24.72 24.62
N ASP A 682 -1.43 -23.56 23.97
CA ASP A 682 -1.74 -23.48 22.55
C ASP A 682 -0.46 -23.19 21.75
N PRO A 683 0.05 -24.14 20.96
CA PRO A 683 1.23 -23.91 20.13
C PRO A 683 0.98 -22.94 18.98
N PHE A 684 -0.28 -22.62 18.68
CA PHE A 684 -0.65 -21.69 17.61
C PHE A 684 -0.88 -20.26 18.10
N LEU A 685 -0.58 -19.96 19.37
CA LEU A 685 -0.58 -18.59 19.90
C LEU A 685 0.67 -17.82 19.43
N GLN A 686 0.83 -17.76 18.11
CA GLN A 686 1.90 -17.12 17.36
C GLN A 686 1.38 -16.80 15.96
N TYR A 687 2.13 -16.00 15.22
CA TYR A 687 1.85 -15.73 13.83
C TYR A 687 1.89 -17.02 13.02
N MET A 688 0.85 -17.26 12.22
CA MET A 688 0.72 -18.47 11.40
C MET A 688 1.82 -18.60 10.34
N ARG A 689 2.50 -17.49 10.02
CA ARG A 689 3.65 -17.40 9.11
C ARG A 689 4.97 -17.13 9.84
N SER A 690 5.02 -17.37 11.15
CA SER A 690 6.17 -17.12 12.03
C SER A 690 7.44 -17.83 11.56
N TYR A 691 8.57 -17.15 11.78
CA TYR A 691 9.91 -17.68 11.54
C TYR A 691 10.70 -17.68 12.85
N ASN A 692 11.08 -18.87 13.33
CA ASN A 692 11.99 -19.01 14.46
C ASN A 692 12.93 -20.22 14.25
N THR A 693 14.23 -19.95 14.13
CA THR A 693 15.25 -21.01 13.95
C THR A 693 15.46 -21.88 15.18
N ALA A 694 14.92 -21.47 16.34
CA ALA A 694 14.94 -22.25 17.58
C ALA A 694 13.78 -23.27 17.68
N TRP A 695 12.97 -23.45 16.64
CA TRP A 695 11.95 -24.51 16.59
C TRP A 695 12.55 -25.87 16.95
N GLY A 696 11.82 -26.65 17.76
CA GLY A 696 12.29 -27.93 18.28
C GLY A 696 13.30 -27.83 19.43
N THR A 697 13.45 -26.64 20.05
CA THR A 697 14.27 -26.44 21.26
C THR A 697 13.43 -25.90 22.43
N GLY A 698 13.88 -26.10 23.67
CA GLY A 698 13.10 -25.73 24.86
C GLY A 698 12.13 -26.84 25.29
N THR A 699 10.98 -26.46 25.86
CA THR A 699 9.98 -27.41 26.40
C THR A 699 8.56 -26.87 26.25
N GLY A 700 7.59 -27.75 26.04
CA GLY A 700 6.18 -27.36 25.90
C GLY A 700 5.93 -26.60 24.60
N THR A 701 5.01 -25.64 24.62
CA THR A 701 4.64 -24.83 23.44
C THR A 701 5.79 -24.01 22.88
N VAL A 702 6.79 -23.62 23.69
CA VAL A 702 8.00 -22.92 23.22
C VAL A 702 8.74 -23.71 22.14
N ALA A 703 8.76 -25.04 22.26
CA ALA A 703 9.43 -25.90 21.28
C ALA A 703 8.72 -25.95 19.92
N GLN A 704 7.53 -25.38 19.82
CA GLN A 704 6.72 -25.28 18.60
C GLN A 704 6.72 -23.86 18.02
N SER A 705 7.49 -22.92 18.59
CA SER A 705 7.66 -21.58 18.02
C SER A 705 8.36 -21.65 16.66
N GLY A 706 7.78 -21.02 15.63
CA GLY A 706 8.26 -21.03 14.25
C GLY A 706 7.45 -21.95 13.34
N GLN A 707 6.29 -21.47 12.88
CA GLN A 707 5.37 -22.22 12.02
C GLN A 707 5.96 -22.57 10.65
N TYR A 708 6.86 -21.74 10.10
CA TYR A 708 7.55 -22.10 8.86
C TYR A 708 8.54 -23.25 9.07
N GLN A 709 9.29 -23.25 10.17
CA GLN A 709 10.20 -24.34 10.52
C GLN A 709 9.43 -25.63 10.80
N GLU A 710 8.30 -25.52 11.51
CA GLU A 710 7.39 -26.62 11.79
C GLU A 710 6.86 -27.25 10.49
N PHE A 711 6.34 -26.43 9.57
CA PHE A 711 5.89 -26.86 8.25
C PHE A 711 7.01 -27.53 7.44
N ARG A 712 8.19 -26.91 7.37
CA ARG A 712 9.33 -27.47 6.63
C ARG A 712 9.79 -28.81 7.20
N TRP A 713 9.74 -28.97 8.52
CA TRP A 713 10.06 -30.25 9.16
C TRP A 713 8.93 -31.28 8.99
N ALA A 714 7.68 -30.87 8.92
CA ALA A 714 6.57 -31.79 8.64
C ALA A 714 6.66 -32.35 7.20
N ASP A 715 7.22 -31.58 6.26
CA ASP A 715 7.45 -32.01 4.87
C ASP A 715 8.72 -32.87 4.76
N LYS A 716 8.59 -34.14 5.13
CA LYS A 716 9.71 -35.09 5.11
C LYS A 716 10.27 -35.30 3.71
N TYR A 717 9.41 -35.28 2.70
CA TYR A 717 9.79 -35.56 1.33
C TYR A 717 10.28 -34.32 0.56
N GLY A 718 10.21 -33.13 1.16
CA GLY A 718 10.79 -31.90 0.64
C GLY A 718 10.11 -31.40 -0.64
N ASN A 719 8.81 -31.69 -0.80
CA ASN A 719 8.01 -31.34 -1.97
C ASN A 719 7.12 -30.09 -1.72
N ALA A 720 7.42 -29.31 -0.68
CA ALA A 720 6.71 -28.13 -0.24
C ALA A 720 5.21 -28.36 0.05
N THR A 721 4.77 -29.59 0.34
CA THR A 721 3.37 -29.90 0.67
C THR A 721 3.31 -31.01 1.70
N ILE A 722 2.48 -30.87 2.73
CA ILE A 722 2.26 -32.01 3.65
C ILE A 722 1.24 -32.95 3.04
N THR A 723 1.71 -34.12 2.62
CA THR A 723 0.89 -35.13 1.96
C THR A 723 0.48 -36.25 2.91
N LEU A 724 -0.41 -37.13 2.45
CA LEU A 724 -0.76 -38.33 3.20
C LEU A 724 0.45 -39.24 3.44
N SER A 725 1.48 -39.18 2.58
CA SER A 725 2.71 -39.94 2.75
C SER A 725 3.49 -39.46 3.98
N ASP A 726 3.56 -38.15 4.21
CA ASP A 726 4.23 -37.56 5.37
C ASP A 726 3.50 -37.99 6.66
N VAL A 727 2.17 -37.84 6.66
CA VAL A 727 1.30 -38.26 7.76
C VAL A 727 1.46 -39.76 8.05
N ALA A 728 1.47 -40.61 7.02
CA ALA A 728 1.63 -42.05 7.18
C ALA A 728 3.02 -42.42 7.75
N SER A 729 4.08 -41.71 7.32
CA SER A 729 5.44 -41.93 7.81
C SER A 729 5.56 -41.63 9.31
N VAL A 730 5.02 -40.49 9.78
CA VAL A 730 5.04 -40.17 11.21
C VAL A 730 4.09 -41.07 12.02
N ALA A 731 2.92 -41.41 11.49
CA ALA A 731 1.94 -42.27 12.15
C ALA A 731 2.47 -43.70 12.36
N PHE A 732 3.24 -44.24 11.41
CA PHE A 732 3.91 -45.53 11.56
C PHE A 732 4.89 -45.56 12.76
N CYS A 733 5.42 -44.39 13.09
CA CYS A 733 6.39 -44.18 14.16
C CYS A 733 5.76 -43.84 15.53
N TYR A 734 4.43 -43.68 15.58
CA TYR A 734 3.73 -43.34 16.82
C TYR A 734 3.96 -44.37 17.94
N GLY A 735 4.29 -43.88 19.14
CA GLY A 735 4.56 -44.70 20.32
C GLY A 735 5.88 -45.48 20.29
N LYS A 736 6.70 -45.32 19.25
CA LYS A 736 8.01 -45.96 19.18
C LYS A 736 9.02 -45.23 20.05
N THR A 737 9.91 -46.00 20.67
CA THR A 737 10.98 -45.50 21.56
C THR A 737 12.40 -45.70 20.99
N SER A 738 12.49 -46.26 19.79
CA SER A 738 13.73 -46.51 19.05
C SER A 738 13.40 -46.73 17.58
N SER A 739 14.44 -46.89 16.74
CA SER A 739 14.29 -47.23 15.32
C SER A 739 13.66 -48.60 15.04
N THR A 740 13.46 -49.44 16.06
CA THR A 740 12.86 -50.77 15.88
C THR A 740 11.39 -50.64 15.50
N GLY A 741 11.05 -51.02 14.26
CA GLY A 741 9.69 -50.88 13.73
C GLY A 741 9.32 -49.44 13.38
N CYS A 742 10.29 -48.54 13.22
CA CYS A 742 10.14 -47.20 12.65
C CYS A 742 11.47 -46.77 12.01
N PRO A 743 11.64 -46.95 10.69
CA PRO A 743 12.85 -46.57 9.97
C PRO A 743 13.19 -45.07 10.09
N ASP A 744 12.17 -44.23 10.15
CA ASP A 744 12.29 -42.77 10.19
C ASP A 744 12.37 -42.21 11.62
N TYR A 745 12.63 -43.05 12.63
CA TYR A 745 12.58 -42.66 14.05
C TYR A 745 13.49 -41.47 14.35
N THR A 746 14.71 -41.50 13.82
CA THR A 746 15.70 -40.43 14.04
C THR A 746 15.29 -39.11 13.40
N TYR A 747 14.52 -39.16 12.31
CA TYR A 747 14.01 -37.97 11.65
C TYR A 747 12.84 -37.36 12.44
N TRP A 748 11.90 -38.22 12.84
CA TRP A 748 10.68 -37.79 13.50
C TRP A 748 10.88 -37.42 14.97
N LEU A 749 11.75 -38.11 15.73
CA LEU A 749 11.88 -37.81 17.15
C LEU A 749 12.33 -36.37 17.39
N ARG A 750 11.47 -35.58 18.05
CA ARG A 750 11.79 -34.24 18.55
C ARG A 750 11.63 -34.20 20.06
N SER A 751 12.71 -34.56 20.77
CA SER A 751 12.71 -34.70 22.24
C SER A 751 12.21 -33.46 23.00
N ALA A 752 12.41 -32.25 22.46
CA ALA A 752 11.94 -31.01 23.08
C ALA A 752 10.41 -30.92 23.20
N LEU A 753 9.68 -31.63 22.33
CA LEU A 753 8.22 -31.73 22.39
C LEU A 753 7.76 -32.69 23.51
N HIS A 754 8.67 -33.48 24.09
CA HIS A 754 8.39 -34.54 25.06
C HIS A 754 9.31 -34.50 26.28
N PRO A 755 9.25 -33.46 27.14
CA PRO A 755 10.16 -33.35 28.28
C PRO A 755 10.07 -34.53 29.26
N ASN A 756 8.90 -35.18 29.36
CA ASN A 756 8.67 -36.31 30.27
C ASN A 756 8.99 -37.68 29.62
N THR A 757 9.01 -37.75 28.29
CA THR A 757 9.23 -38.99 27.51
C THR A 757 10.10 -38.69 26.29
N PRO A 758 11.34 -38.22 26.47
CA PRO A 758 12.14 -37.59 25.42
C PRO A 758 12.55 -38.54 24.27
N THR A 759 12.31 -39.84 24.43
CA THR A 759 12.56 -40.88 23.45
C THR A 759 11.30 -41.41 22.79
N THR A 760 10.10 -40.92 23.11
CA THR A 760 8.86 -41.47 22.55
C THR A 760 8.27 -40.52 21.51
N ILE A 761 8.01 -41.02 20.31
CA ILE A 761 7.27 -40.26 19.28
C ILE A 761 5.79 -40.25 19.65
N GLY A 762 5.16 -39.06 19.63
CA GLY A 762 3.77 -38.87 19.96
C GLY A 762 3.16 -37.64 19.30
N VAL A 763 3.39 -36.45 19.88
CA VAL A 763 2.82 -35.16 19.45
C VAL A 763 3.26 -34.76 18.03
N GLU A 764 4.36 -35.31 17.53
CA GLU A 764 4.79 -35.15 16.14
C GLU A 764 3.69 -35.49 15.14
N VAL A 765 2.87 -36.51 15.42
CA VAL A 765 1.73 -36.85 14.56
C VAL A 765 0.74 -35.68 14.47
N ASN A 766 0.45 -35.01 15.59
CA ASN A 766 -0.46 -33.87 15.61
C ASN A 766 0.13 -32.67 14.87
N VAL A 767 1.45 -32.44 15.01
CA VAL A 767 2.17 -31.37 14.30
C VAL A 767 2.11 -31.57 12.78
N VAL A 768 2.37 -32.79 12.30
CA VAL A 768 2.29 -33.07 10.86
C VAL A 768 0.86 -32.93 10.36
N ILE A 769 -0.13 -33.42 11.12
CA ILE A 769 -1.55 -33.32 10.74
C ILE A 769 -2.04 -31.86 10.73
N SER A 770 -1.56 -30.98 11.62
CA SER A 770 -1.99 -29.58 11.64
C SER A 770 -1.57 -28.80 10.39
N HIS A 771 -0.57 -29.28 9.66
CA HIS A 771 -0.13 -28.73 8.39
C HIS A 771 -0.59 -29.53 7.17
N PHE A 772 -1.47 -30.52 7.34
CA PHE A 772 -1.96 -31.33 6.22
C PHE A 772 -2.56 -30.46 5.12
N GLU A 773 -2.09 -30.65 3.87
CA GLU A 773 -2.44 -29.85 2.70
C GLU A 773 -2.03 -28.35 2.76
N ASP A 774 -1.19 -27.95 3.71
CA ASP A 774 -0.60 -26.61 3.69
C ASP A 774 0.33 -26.45 2.49
N THR A 775 0.17 -25.31 1.80
CA THR A 775 0.99 -24.94 0.64
C THR A 775 1.66 -23.57 0.78
N TRP A 776 1.15 -22.72 1.67
CA TRP A 776 1.60 -21.34 1.96
C TRP A 776 1.47 -20.33 0.82
N VAL A 777 1.43 -20.78 -0.43
CA VAL A 777 1.42 -19.94 -1.64
C VAL A 777 0.36 -20.35 -2.67
N PHE A 778 -0.65 -21.15 -2.29
CA PHE A 778 -1.79 -21.48 -3.18
C PHE A 778 -2.38 -20.22 -3.84
N PRO A 779 -2.73 -20.23 -5.14
CA PRO A 779 -2.79 -21.38 -6.06
C PRO A 779 -1.49 -21.63 -6.84
N PHE A 780 -0.38 -21.07 -6.38
CA PHE A 780 0.94 -21.19 -7.00
C PHE A 780 1.75 -22.30 -6.35
N SER A 781 2.91 -22.55 -6.96
CA SER A 781 3.83 -23.58 -6.55
C SER A 781 5.14 -22.99 -6.01
N TRP A 782 5.63 -23.46 -4.86
CA TRP A 782 6.89 -22.98 -4.29
C TRP A 782 8.12 -23.58 -4.97
N SER A 783 8.07 -24.85 -5.41
CA SER A 783 9.20 -25.54 -6.06
C SER A 783 8.90 -26.05 -7.48
N GLY A 784 7.87 -25.49 -8.12
CA GLY A 784 7.40 -25.87 -9.45
C GLY A 784 6.83 -27.30 -9.46
N ASN A 785 7.07 -28.03 -10.55
CA ASN A 785 6.63 -29.42 -10.71
C ASN A 785 7.22 -30.39 -9.67
N GLN A 786 8.24 -29.98 -8.90
CA GLN A 786 8.77 -30.79 -7.79
C GLN A 786 7.86 -30.73 -6.55
N SER A 787 6.96 -29.75 -6.49
CA SER A 787 5.89 -29.71 -5.50
C SER A 787 4.62 -30.38 -6.03
N SER A 788 3.86 -31.03 -5.15
CA SER A 788 2.50 -31.48 -5.49
C SER A 788 1.49 -30.32 -5.52
N GLN A 789 1.97 -29.07 -5.50
CA GLN A 789 1.15 -27.86 -5.51
C GLN A 789 0.69 -27.50 -6.92
N PRO A 790 -0.49 -26.87 -7.07
CA PRO A 790 -0.94 -26.37 -8.35
C PRO A 790 -0.14 -25.15 -8.82
N GLY A 791 -0.24 -24.83 -10.11
CA GLY A 791 0.22 -23.55 -10.66
C GLY A 791 1.72 -23.46 -10.94
N GLN A 792 2.15 -22.27 -11.35
CA GLN A 792 3.54 -21.95 -11.64
C GLN A 792 4.23 -21.35 -10.41
N THR A 793 5.57 -21.32 -10.44
CA THR A 793 6.35 -20.67 -9.38
C THR A 793 6.28 -19.16 -9.50
N LEU A 794 6.05 -18.51 -8.36
CA LEU A 794 6.06 -17.06 -8.27
C LEU A 794 7.47 -16.52 -8.50
N GLU A 795 7.54 -15.41 -9.22
CA GLU A 795 8.81 -14.76 -9.53
C GLU A 795 9.56 -14.36 -8.25
N ASN A 796 10.84 -14.72 -8.18
CA ASN A 796 11.79 -14.40 -7.11
C ASN A 796 11.36 -14.84 -5.70
N ILE A 797 10.42 -15.78 -5.57
CA ILE A 797 10.16 -16.38 -4.26
C ILE A 797 11.41 -17.14 -3.77
N GLN A 798 11.73 -16.95 -2.49
CA GLN A 798 12.88 -17.60 -1.87
C GLN A 798 12.73 -19.14 -1.96
N PRO A 799 13.77 -19.91 -2.32
CA PRO A 799 13.66 -21.36 -2.44
C PRO A 799 13.19 -22.03 -1.14
N PHE A 800 12.31 -23.02 -1.25
CA PHE A 800 11.72 -23.69 -0.09
C PHE A 800 12.76 -24.29 0.90
N ASN A 801 13.89 -24.78 0.39
CA ASN A 801 14.93 -25.42 1.20
C ASN A 801 16.08 -24.49 1.63
N SER A 802 15.95 -23.18 1.41
CA SER A 802 16.99 -22.21 1.78
C SER A 802 17.11 -21.94 3.27
#